data_AF-A0A9R1RBF3-F1
#
_entry.id   AF-A0A9R1RBF3-F1
#
_cell.length_a   1.000
_cell.length_b   1.000
_cell.length_c   1.000
_cell.angle_alpha   90.00
_cell.angle_beta   90.00
_cell.angle_gamma   90.00
#
_symmetry.space_group_name_H-M   'P 1'
#
loop_
_entity.id
_entity.type
_entity.pdbx_description
1 polymer ?
#
loop_
_entity_poly.entity_id
_entity_poly.type
_entity_poly.pdbx_seq_one_letter_code
_entity_poly.pdbx_strand_id
1 'polypeptide(L)'
;MGLVGPRRGVPGGAVVFATAVALIQIVFLVHPTSAQQSPRVVPAEGYCSMYGICANRTDGKVLNCVNATKAVKPDTLFSTRIQSLCPTITGDVCCTVDQFDTLHQQVQQAVPFLVGCPACLRNFLNLFCEMSCSPNQSLFINVTSAKQVKNITTVDGIDYYITSNYGEELYNSCKEVKFGTLNTRAMDFLGGGAKTYKEWLAFLGRQANPNEPGSPYLITYRPDLSGSSGVKPLNTTVYSCGDPSLGCSCGDCPSSSVCMGSLLPQSMTETSCSVKMGSLKAGCLDFSLAVVYIVFLCAILLWGLLYRTRGRTGFPSQTKPPKNADDKLHSNNNGNVPENSVQVPKAASSSIVQTYMSTFFRRHGVFVTRHPLLVLCASLLVPILLCIGLIRFKVETRPEKLWVSPGSQTAYEKQYFDSHLAPFYRIEQLVLATSASGQLEAPTIVNDNNFKLLFQIQKKIDDLRANYSGSTVSLADICLKPLSTDCATQSVLQYFQLDPKKHDDLGIDHAKFCFEHYSSEETCLSTFQSPIDPSTILGGFPGSNFTEASAFVITYPVNNKVETTGQENGKAMAWERAYINLVKEEILPMVLAQNLTLSFSSESSIKDELNRESTADAITIVISYIVMFAYISFTLGDRPSRLWALFVSSKVLLGLSGVVLVMLSVLGSMAFFSAVGVKSTLIIMEVIPFLVLAVGVDNMCILVHAVKRQPDGIVLEERISNALVEVGPSITLASLAEVLAFSVSAINPMPATRAFSMFAAMAVLLDFLLQVTAFVALIVYDFRRAEDGRIDCVPCARLKSSTVAGDNGGHQRLHFVARYMKDIHGPILGYRPVKFIVIAVFVGLAFASIAMSTRLQPGLEQKIVLPRDSYLQGYFDDLEKYMKVGPPLYFVVKNFNYSSASENTNQICSINQCNSNSLLNEIARQSLSPETSYIAKPAASWLDDFLIWMSPEAFGCCRKFVNGNYCPPDDQPPCCQLDQDSGSCSSNGACNNCTTCFLHSDLHNGRPSTTQFKEKLPWFLDALPSSDCSKGGKGAYSTSLDLSGYENGNIQASAFRTYHTPLNKQTDYVNSLRAARDFSSQMSKDLQMEIFPYSVFHIFFEQYLSVWKTAIMNICVCLGAVFVVCLVVTSSLWASAIILIVLAMIVLDLMGVMAVLGIQLNAISIVNLVMSIGIAVEFCVHITHAFMIGIGDRENRVRQALSTMGASVFSGITLTKLVGVIVLRFAKSEVFVVYYFQMYLALVLIGFLHGLIFLPLC
;
A
#
# COMPACT_ATOMS: atom_id res chain seq x y z
N MET A 1 13.89 50.91 -1.04
CA MET A 1 13.67 52.37 -0.90
C MET A 1 14.52 52.84 0.29
N GLY A 2 15.64 53.53 0.01
CA GLY A 2 16.55 54.28 0.93
C GLY A 2 17.31 53.51 2.04
N LEU A 3 18.51 53.87 2.51
CA LEU A 3 19.51 54.94 2.30
C LEU A 3 20.75 54.55 3.16
N VAL A 4 21.95 54.32 2.61
CA VAL A 4 23.18 55.19 2.58
C VAL A 4 23.67 55.80 3.92
N GLY A 5 24.76 55.21 4.48
CA GLY A 5 26.01 55.78 5.10
C GLY A 5 25.96 56.77 6.30
N PRO A 6 27.11 57.29 6.83
CA PRO A 6 28.54 56.91 6.69
C PRO A 6 29.45 57.13 7.96
N ARG A 7 30.80 57.00 7.78
CA ARG A 7 31.99 57.59 8.50
C ARG A 7 32.66 56.76 9.60
N ARG A 8 33.96 56.91 9.94
CA ARG A 8 35.29 57.23 9.31
C ARG A 8 36.25 57.37 10.52
N GLY A 9 37.49 56.85 10.49
CA GLY A 9 38.51 57.24 11.47
C GLY A 9 39.76 56.35 11.54
N VAL A 10 40.89 56.89 11.06
CA VAL A 10 42.29 56.41 11.15
C VAL A 10 43.09 57.63 11.67
N PRO A 11 44.11 57.54 12.56
CA PRO A 11 45.54 57.27 12.25
C PRO A 11 46.25 56.45 13.37
N GLY A 12 47.50 55.96 13.35
CA GLY A 12 48.72 56.12 12.55
C GLY A 12 49.96 56.07 13.48
N GLY A 13 51.05 55.37 13.06
CA GLY A 13 52.43 55.39 13.64
C GLY A 13 52.76 54.35 14.73
N ALA A 14 53.98 53.83 14.99
CA ALA A 14 55.31 53.71 14.36
C ALA A 14 56.27 53.14 15.48
N VAL A 15 56.86 51.93 15.35
CA VAL A 15 58.32 51.61 15.19
C VAL A 15 59.21 51.64 16.48
N VAL A 16 60.24 50.74 16.51
CA VAL A 16 61.52 50.66 17.31
C VAL A 16 61.60 49.42 18.26
N PHE A 17 62.33 48.32 17.94
CA PHE A 17 63.77 47.97 18.25
C PHE A 17 64.06 47.79 19.77
N ALA A 18 64.83 46.85 20.36
CA ALA A 18 65.75 45.77 19.92
C ALA A 18 66.29 44.95 21.15
N THR A 19 66.86 43.74 20.89
CA THR A 19 68.04 43.06 21.55
C THR A 19 68.01 42.63 23.04
N ALA A 20 68.70 41.60 23.58
CA ALA A 20 69.47 40.40 23.16
C ALA A 20 70.04 39.69 24.43
N VAL A 21 70.66 38.49 24.29
CA VAL A 21 71.65 37.77 25.18
C VAL A 21 71.07 36.84 26.28
N ALA A 22 71.55 35.62 26.62
CA ALA A 22 72.34 34.51 26.02
C ALA A 22 72.42 33.33 27.05
N LEU A 23 72.65 32.09 26.57
CA LEU A 23 73.30 30.90 27.21
C LEU A 23 72.58 30.22 28.40
N ILE A 24 72.24 28.92 28.35
CA ILE A 24 73.14 27.76 28.64
C ILE A 24 72.70 26.47 27.89
N GLN A 25 73.69 25.75 27.33
CA GLN A 25 73.69 24.41 26.74
C GLN A 25 73.74 23.30 27.83
N ILE A 26 73.34 22.02 27.63
CA ILE A 26 74.09 20.89 27.02
C ILE A 26 73.19 19.62 27.10
N VAL A 27 72.75 19.02 25.97
CA VAL A 27 73.18 17.75 25.28
C VAL A 27 72.47 16.45 25.68
N PHE A 28 71.74 15.85 24.71
CA PHE A 28 71.88 14.48 24.14
C PHE A 28 70.97 14.38 22.88
N LEU A 29 71.46 14.66 21.66
CA LEU A 29 71.97 13.74 20.63
C LEU A 29 70.97 12.67 20.09
N VAL A 30 70.33 12.95 18.95
CA VAL A 30 70.02 11.99 17.87
C VAL A 30 70.32 12.67 16.52
N HIS A 31 71.02 11.96 15.64
CA HIS A 31 71.59 12.43 14.36
C HIS A 31 70.54 12.85 13.30
N PRO A 32 70.87 13.80 12.39
CA PRO A 32 70.16 13.93 11.14
C PRO A 32 70.62 12.80 10.19
N THR A 33 69.73 11.85 9.90
CA THR A 33 69.97 10.91 8.80
C THR A 33 69.91 11.67 7.48
N SER A 34 71.03 11.65 6.77
CA SER A 34 71.17 12.05 5.37
C SER A 34 70.03 11.45 4.52
N ALA A 35 69.22 12.32 3.91
CA ALA A 35 68.40 11.93 2.76
C ALA A 35 69.34 11.75 1.56
N GLN A 36 69.61 10.50 1.22
CA GLN A 36 70.41 10.12 0.07
C GLN A 36 69.60 10.42 -1.20
N GLN A 37 70.04 11.38 -2.03
CA GLN A 37 69.48 11.61 -3.37
C GLN A 37 69.60 10.32 -4.19
N SER A 38 68.47 9.81 -4.68
CA SER A 38 68.44 8.67 -5.62
C SER A 38 69.07 9.08 -6.96
N PRO A 39 69.67 8.14 -7.72
CA PRO A 39 70.12 8.43 -9.07
C PRO A 39 68.92 8.75 -9.94
N ARG A 40 68.84 9.99 -10.46
CA ARG A 40 67.87 10.38 -11.50
C ARG A 40 68.06 9.48 -12.71
N VAL A 41 67.17 8.53 -12.91
CA VAL A 41 67.04 7.79 -14.17
C VAL A 41 66.54 8.78 -15.21
N VAL A 42 67.28 8.92 -16.32
CA VAL A 42 66.81 9.70 -17.47
C VAL A 42 65.72 8.86 -18.16
N PRO A 43 64.49 9.38 -18.32
CA PRO A 43 63.43 8.66 -19.03
C PRO A 43 63.89 8.27 -20.44
N ALA A 44 63.83 6.98 -20.79
CA ALA A 44 64.26 6.47 -22.08
C ALA A 44 63.40 5.29 -22.54
N GLU A 45 63.15 5.17 -23.84
CA GLU A 45 62.42 4.02 -24.40
C GLU A 45 63.19 2.71 -24.18
N GLY A 46 62.48 1.64 -23.83
CA GLY A 46 63.06 0.32 -23.55
C GLY A 46 63.77 0.19 -22.21
N TYR A 47 63.59 1.13 -21.27
CA TYR A 47 64.15 1.10 -19.92
C TYR A 47 63.07 0.97 -18.83
N CYS A 48 63.41 0.19 -17.81
CA CYS A 48 62.63 -0.07 -16.60
C CYS A 48 63.04 0.88 -15.48
N SER A 49 62.07 1.32 -14.67
CA SER A 49 62.32 2.10 -13.44
C SER A 49 62.50 1.20 -12.22
N MET A 50 61.87 0.02 -12.22
CA MET A 50 61.95 -1.00 -11.18
C MET A 50 62.04 -2.39 -11.82
N TYR A 51 62.82 -3.29 -11.21
CA TYR A 51 63.00 -4.66 -11.73
C TYR A 51 63.39 -5.65 -10.62
N GLY A 52 62.60 -6.70 -10.43
CA GLY A 52 62.77 -7.71 -9.37
C GLY A 52 62.15 -7.35 -8.00
N ILE A 53 61.98 -8.38 -7.15
CA ILE A 53 61.54 -8.25 -5.74
C ILE A 53 62.77 -8.31 -4.84
N CYS A 54 62.91 -7.34 -3.93
CA CYS A 54 64.13 -7.16 -3.12
C CYS A 54 63.93 -7.45 -1.62
N ALA A 55 62.73 -7.23 -1.08
CA ALA A 55 62.43 -7.51 0.31
C ALA A 55 60.92 -7.69 0.50
N ASN A 56 60.52 -8.15 1.69
CA ASN A 56 59.12 -8.21 2.11
C ASN A 56 58.93 -7.32 3.34
N ARG A 57 57.74 -6.72 3.43
CA ARG A 57 57.24 -6.01 4.61
C ARG A 57 56.91 -7.03 5.72
N THR A 58 56.69 -6.54 6.93
CA THR A 58 56.43 -7.37 8.13
C THR A 58 55.21 -8.27 8.03
N ASP A 59 54.25 -7.91 7.18
CA ASP A 59 53.02 -8.66 6.87
C ASP A 59 53.16 -9.57 5.63
N GLY A 60 54.38 -9.77 5.13
CA GLY A 60 54.66 -10.66 3.99
C GLY A 60 54.51 -10.01 2.62
N LYS A 61 53.98 -8.78 2.49
CA LYS A 61 53.86 -8.08 1.20
C LYS A 61 55.22 -7.79 0.58
N VAL A 62 55.39 -8.08 -0.70
CA VAL A 62 56.65 -7.92 -1.42
C VAL A 62 56.92 -6.46 -1.83
N LEU A 63 58.20 -6.08 -1.88
CA LEU A 63 58.68 -4.76 -2.26
C LEU A 63 59.64 -4.85 -3.44
N ASN A 64 59.38 -4.02 -4.46
CA ASN A 64 60.17 -3.98 -5.68
C ASN A 64 61.55 -3.32 -5.47
N CYS A 65 62.52 -3.72 -6.29
CA CYS A 65 63.87 -3.14 -6.29
C CYS A 65 63.93 -1.81 -7.05
N VAL A 66 64.72 -0.86 -6.55
CA VAL A 66 65.07 0.38 -7.28
C VAL A 66 66.21 0.09 -8.24
N ASN A 67 65.92 -0.60 -9.35
CA ASN A 67 66.94 -1.02 -10.32
C ASN A 67 66.56 -0.61 -11.75
N ALA A 68 67.25 0.39 -12.27
CA ALA A 68 67.02 0.89 -13.62
C ALA A 68 67.78 0.02 -14.63
N THR A 69 67.05 -0.81 -15.37
CA THR A 69 67.63 -1.79 -16.31
C THR A 69 66.96 -1.68 -17.67
N LYS A 70 67.61 -2.21 -18.71
CA LYS A 70 66.98 -2.34 -20.03
C LYS A 70 65.95 -3.46 -19.98
N ALA A 71 64.82 -3.30 -20.66
CA ALA A 71 63.78 -4.33 -20.75
C ALA A 71 64.36 -5.67 -21.24
N VAL A 72 63.87 -6.77 -20.67
CA VAL A 72 64.41 -8.12 -20.87
C VAL A 72 63.43 -8.93 -21.70
N LYS A 73 63.93 -9.67 -22.69
CA LYS A 73 63.12 -10.59 -23.47
C LYS A 73 62.71 -11.81 -22.63
N PRO A 74 61.40 -12.06 -22.41
CA PRO A 74 60.94 -13.22 -21.65
C PRO A 74 61.11 -14.51 -22.46
N ASP A 75 61.25 -15.65 -21.77
CA ASP A 75 61.19 -16.98 -22.39
C ASP A 75 59.76 -17.31 -22.88
N THR A 76 59.61 -18.32 -23.73
CA THR A 76 58.32 -18.63 -24.37
C THR A 76 57.22 -18.97 -23.37
N LEU A 77 57.57 -19.64 -22.26
CA LEU A 77 56.61 -20.00 -21.22
C LEU A 77 56.17 -18.76 -20.44
N PHE A 78 57.11 -17.91 -20.03
CA PHE A 78 56.79 -16.67 -19.33
C PHE A 78 56.05 -15.67 -20.24
N SER A 79 56.42 -15.56 -21.51
CA SER A 79 55.70 -14.74 -22.50
C SER A 79 54.24 -15.17 -22.64
N THR A 80 53.96 -16.49 -22.60
CA THR A 80 52.59 -17.00 -22.66
C THR A 80 51.80 -16.69 -21.37
N ARG A 81 52.45 -16.76 -20.20
CA ARG A 81 51.86 -16.33 -18.93
C ARG A 81 51.54 -14.84 -18.91
N ILE A 82 52.46 -13.99 -19.39
CA ILE A 82 52.21 -12.54 -19.48
C ILE A 82 51.01 -12.25 -20.37
N GLN A 83 50.93 -12.93 -21.53
CA GLN A 83 49.81 -12.76 -22.46
C GLN A 83 48.45 -13.21 -21.89
N SER A 84 48.42 -14.11 -20.89
CA SER A 84 47.14 -14.54 -20.30
C SER A 84 46.48 -13.44 -19.45
N LEU A 85 47.27 -12.59 -18.78
CA LEU A 85 46.77 -11.47 -17.97
C LEU A 85 46.84 -10.13 -18.72
N CYS A 86 47.97 -9.88 -19.38
CA CYS A 86 48.37 -8.62 -19.99
C CYS A 86 48.62 -8.78 -21.52
N PRO A 87 47.59 -9.06 -22.34
CA PRO A 87 47.75 -9.32 -23.77
C PRO A 87 48.24 -8.12 -24.58
N THR A 88 48.16 -6.90 -24.04
CA THR A 88 48.67 -5.68 -24.67
C THR A 88 50.20 -5.61 -24.67
N ILE A 89 50.86 -6.34 -23.77
CA ILE A 89 52.32 -6.34 -23.62
C ILE A 89 52.90 -7.43 -24.51
N THR A 90 53.69 -7.04 -25.50
CA THR A 90 54.37 -7.95 -26.41
C THR A 90 55.85 -7.56 -26.54
N GLY A 91 56.73 -8.56 -26.63
CA GLY A 91 58.17 -8.32 -26.75
C GLY A 91 58.89 -8.28 -25.40
N ASP A 92 59.83 -7.35 -25.25
CA ASP A 92 60.63 -7.19 -24.03
C ASP A 92 59.77 -6.70 -22.86
N VAL A 93 60.10 -7.08 -21.63
CA VAL A 93 59.32 -6.76 -20.43
C VAL A 93 60.18 -6.29 -19.26
N CYS A 94 59.57 -5.52 -18.36
CA CYS A 94 60.20 -4.96 -17.16
C CYS A 94 59.84 -5.70 -15.85
N CYS A 95 59.40 -6.96 -15.94
CA CYS A 95 59.05 -7.76 -14.77
C CYS A 95 59.68 -9.16 -14.79
N THR A 96 59.83 -9.73 -13.60
CA THR A 96 60.26 -11.12 -13.36
C THR A 96 59.06 -12.05 -13.15
N VAL A 97 59.27 -13.37 -13.18
CA VAL A 97 58.19 -14.36 -12.95
C VAL A 97 57.53 -14.15 -11.59
N ASP A 98 58.31 -13.96 -10.52
CA ASP A 98 57.78 -13.76 -9.17
C ASP A 98 56.99 -12.44 -9.05
N GLN A 99 57.42 -11.37 -9.73
CA GLN A 99 56.66 -10.11 -9.80
C GLN A 99 55.33 -10.28 -10.52
N PHE A 100 55.33 -11.04 -11.61
CA PHE A 100 54.12 -11.33 -12.37
C PHE A 100 53.15 -12.22 -11.57
N ASP A 101 53.64 -13.27 -10.91
CA ASP A 101 52.82 -14.16 -10.09
C ASP A 101 52.22 -13.39 -8.89
N THR A 102 52.98 -12.48 -8.28
CA THR A 102 52.47 -11.56 -7.25
C THR A 102 51.39 -10.63 -7.80
N LEU A 103 51.64 -9.99 -8.96
CA LEU A 103 50.66 -9.11 -9.61
C LEU A 103 49.37 -9.89 -9.87
N HIS A 104 49.48 -11.09 -10.41
CA HIS A 104 48.36 -11.96 -10.71
C HIS A 104 47.54 -12.25 -9.46
N GLN A 105 48.18 -12.65 -8.35
CA GLN A 105 47.47 -12.90 -7.09
C GLN A 105 46.75 -11.66 -6.55
N GLN A 106 47.38 -10.47 -6.63
CA GLN A 106 46.79 -9.23 -6.11
C GLN A 106 45.58 -8.76 -6.92
N VAL A 107 45.63 -8.84 -8.25
CA VAL A 107 44.49 -8.41 -9.09
C VAL A 107 43.32 -9.40 -9.01
N GLN A 108 43.57 -10.68 -8.69
CA GLN A 108 42.52 -11.70 -8.58
C GLN A 108 41.46 -11.38 -7.52
N GLN A 109 41.78 -10.63 -6.47
CA GLN A 109 40.78 -10.18 -5.48
C GLN A 109 39.76 -9.20 -6.08
N ALA A 110 40.15 -8.38 -7.07
CA ALA A 110 39.28 -7.42 -7.73
C ALA A 110 38.48 -8.02 -8.89
N VAL A 111 38.95 -9.13 -9.47
CA VAL A 111 38.37 -9.78 -10.65
C VAL A 111 36.89 -10.15 -10.43
N PRO A 112 36.46 -10.85 -9.36
CA PRO A 112 35.05 -11.23 -9.15
C PRO A 112 34.06 -10.06 -9.12
N PHE A 113 34.52 -8.83 -8.83
CA PHE A 113 33.70 -7.62 -8.86
C PHE A 113 33.53 -7.05 -10.27
N LEU A 114 34.53 -7.20 -11.15
CA LEU A 114 34.59 -6.53 -12.45
C LEU A 114 34.31 -7.45 -13.64
N VAL A 115 34.35 -8.78 -13.46
CA VAL A 115 34.14 -9.77 -14.54
C VAL A 115 32.82 -9.59 -15.30
N GLY A 116 31.77 -9.08 -14.64
CA GLY A 116 30.50 -8.78 -15.31
C GLY A 116 30.62 -7.82 -16.50
N CYS A 117 31.62 -6.91 -16.46
CA CYS A 117 31.92 -5.93 -17.51
C CYS A 117 33.36 -6.10 -18.03
N PRO A 118 33.57 -6.87 -19.11
CA PRO A 118 34.90 -7.15 -19.65
C PRO A 118 35.71 -5.92 -20.06
N ALA A 119 35.08 -4.86 -20.56
CA ALA A 119 35.76 -3.60 -20.87
C ALA A 119 36.39 -2.98 -19.62
N CYS A 120 35.61 -2.85 -18.54
CA CYS A 120 36.11 -2.35 -17.26
C CYS A 120 37.24 -3.23 -16.72
N LEU A 121 37.04 -4.55 -16.67
CA LEU A 121 38.06 -5.49 -16.20
C LEU A 121 39.36 -5.35 -17.01
N ARG A 122 39.26 -5.28 -18.34
CA ARG A 122 40.43 -5.12 -19.22
C ARG A 122 41.17 -3.81 -18.96
N ASN A 123 40.43 -2.70 -18.85
CA ASN A 123 41.02 -1.39 -18.57
C ASN A 123 41.71 -1.37 -17.19
N PHE A 124 41.09 -1.97 -16.19
CA PHE A 124 41.64 -2.10 -14.83
C PHE A 124 42.93 -2.93 -14.82
N LEU A 125 42.94 -4.09 -15.49
CA LEU A 125 44.15 -4.91 -15.61
C LEU A 125 45.26 -4.18 -16.39
N ASN A 126 44.92 -3.50 -17.48
CA ASN A 126 45.89 -2.75 -18.28
C ASN A 126 46.64 -1.68 -17.44
N LEU A 127 45.97 -1.02 -16.50
CA LEU A 127 46.61 -0.05 -15.58
C LEU A 127 47.77 -0.70 -14.81
N PHE A 128 47.55 -1.86 -14.19
CA PHE A 128 48.58 -2.54 -13.39
C PHE A 128 49.58 -3.32 -14.23
N CYS A 129 49.17 -3.85 -15.37
CA CYS A 129 50.05 -4.49 -16.35
C CYS A 129 51.10 -3.50 -16.87
N GLU A 130 50.66 -2.31 -17.31
CA GLU A 130 51.56 -1.26 -17.79
C GLU A 130 52.47 -0.76 -16.65
N MET A 131 51.93 -0.68 -15.43
CA MET A 131 52.72 -0.28 -14.27
C MET A 131 53.86 -1.25 -13.97
N SER A 132 53.59 -2.55 -13.98
CA SER A 132 54.54 -3.58 -13.52
C SER A 132 55.46 -4.11 -14.62
N CYS A 133 54.96 -4.36 -15.83
CA CYS A 133 55.65 -5.16 -16.84
C CYS A 133 55.98 -4.41 -18.15
N SER A 134 55.52 -3.17 -18.34
CA SER A 134 55.70 -2.44 -19.61
C SER A 134 57.18 -2.27 -19.99
N PRO A 135 57.59 -2.51 -21.26
CA PRO A 135 58.96 -2.28 -21.70
C PRO A 135 59.41 -0.81 -21.60
N ASN A 136 58.45 0.12 -21.56
CA ASN A 136 58.69 1.56 -21.54
C ASN A 136 58.36 2.18 -20.18
N GLN A 137 58.42 1.39 -19.11
CA GLN A 137 58.03 1.80 -17.75
C GLN A 137 58.66 3.14 -17.30
N SER A 138 59.92 3.42 -17.68
CA SER A 138 60.61 4.65 -17.29
C SER A 138 60.09 5.95 -17.91
N LEU A 139 59.22 5.88 -18.93
CA LEU A 139 58.61 7.06 -19.54
C LEU A 139 57.50 7.67 -18.68
N PHE A 140 56.80 6.84 -17.90
CA PHE A 140 55.61 7.23 -17.14
C PHE A 140 55.65 6.83 -15.66
N ILE A 141 56.70 6.16 -15.19
CA ILE A 141 56.93 5.86 -13.76
C ILE A 141 58.24 6.46 -13.29
N ASN A 142 58.16 7.25 -12.21
CA ASN A 142 59.31 7.81 -11.52
C ASN A 142 59.34 7.34 -10.05
N VAL A 143 60.47 6.82 -9.57
CA VAL A 143 60.63 6.40 -8.18
C VAL A 143 60.95 7.63 -7.32
N THR A 144 60.04 8.01 -6.42
CA THR A 144 60.13 9.24 -5.63
C THR A 144 60.86 9.02 -4.31
N SER A 145 60.61 7.90 -3.62
CA SER A 145 61.27 7.52 -2.38
C SER A 145 61.72 6.07 -2.41
N ALA A 146 62.83 5.80 -1.72
CA ALA A 146 63.38 4.48 -1.52
C ALA A 146 63.67 4.27 -0.03
N LYS A 147 63.43 3.06 0.46
CA LYS A 147 63.62 2.66 1.86
C LYS A 147 64.59 1.50 1.94
N GLN A 148 65.42 1.47 2.96
CA GLN A 148 66.31 0.33 3.22
C GLN A 148 65.60 -0.70 4.09
N VAL A 149 65.45 -1.92 3.57
CA VAL A 149 64.90 -3.08 4.30
C VAL A 149 65.94 -4.20 4.25
N LYS A 150 66.43 -4.65 5.42
CA LYS A 150 67.50 -5.65 5.55
C LYS A 150 68.76 -5.33 4.71
N ASN A 151 69.22 -4.07 4.71
CA ASN A 151 70.35 -3.54 3.92
C ASN A 151 70.17 -3.52 2.39
N ILE A 152 68.95 -3.76 1.87
CA ILE A 152 68.63 -3.67 0.44
C ILE A 152 67.72 -2.45 0.21
N THR A 153 68.03 -1.65 -0.81
CA THR A 153 67.23 -0.46 -1.18
C THR A 153 66.00 -0.89 -1.98
N THR A 154 64.82 -0.70 -1.40
CA THR A 154 63.52 -1.02 -2.01
C THR A 154 62.72 0.24 -2.33
N VAL A 155 61.80 0.12 -3.28
CA VAL A 155 60.83 1.18 -3.60
C VAL A 155 59.94 1.45 -2.38
N ASP A 156 59.76 2.73 -2.05
CA ASP A 156 58.90 3.20 -0.95
C ASP A 156 57.81 4.18 -1.45
N GLY A 157 58.01 4.78 -2.62
CA GLY A 157 57.03 5.61 -3.29
C GLY A 157 57.32 5.79 -4.78
N ILE A 158 56.26 5.86 -5.59
CA ILE A 158 56.34 6.13 -7.03
C ILE A 158 55.35 7.22 -7.47
N ASP A 159 55.74 8.01 -8.46
CA ASP A 159 54.84 8.85 -9.26
C ASP A 159 54.48 8.10 -10.54
N TYR A 160 53.18 7.91 -10.80
CA TYR A 160 52.66 7.31 -12.02
C TYR A 160 51.93 8.38 -12.84
N TYR A 161 52.50 8.73 -13.99
CA TYR A 161 51.96 9.77 -14.88
C TYR A 161 50.95 9.18 -15.85
N ILE A 162 49.71 9.66 -15.74
CA ILE A 162 48.58 9.23 -16.58
C ILE A 162 47.89 10.46 -17.17
N THR A 163 47.33 10.33 -18.36
CA THR A 163 46.53 11.43 -18.93
C THR A 163 45.17 11.51 -18.25
N SER A 164 44.62 12.73 -18.14
CA SER A 164 43.26 12.93 -17.59
C SER A 164 42.20 12.17 -18.40
N ASN A 165 42.35 12.10 -19.73
CA ASN A 165 41.44 11.37 -20.61
C ASN A 165 41.43 9.87 -20.30
N TYR A 166 42.62 9.27 -20.16
CA TYR A 166 42.76 7.86 -19.80
C TYR A 166 42.08 7.55 -18.45
N GLY A 167 42.34 8.38 -17.43
CA GLY A 167 41.73 8.22 -16.10
C GLY A 167 40.21 8.36 -16.11
N GLU A 168 39.68 9.32 -16.87
CA GLU A 168 38.23 9.57 -16.98
C GLU A 168 37.50 8.45 -17.75
N GLU A 169 38.05 7.99 -18.88
CA GLU A 169 37.49 6.86 -19.64
C GLU A 169 37.55 5.56 -18.83
N LEU A 170 38.65 5.29 -18.12
CA LEU A 170 38.79 4.14 -17.22
C LEU A 170 37.70 4.16 -16.14
N TYR A 171 37.53 5.28 -15.44
CA TYR A 171 36.49 5.44 -14.42
C TYR A 171 35.07 5.30 -14.99
N ASN A 172 34.79 5.94 -16.12
CA ASN A 172 33.49 5.85 -16.76
C ASN A 172 33.14 4.44 -17.22
N SER A 173 34.13 3.61 -17.56
CA SER A 173 33.91 2.20 -17.89
C SER A 173 33.51 1.33 -16.69
N CYS A 174 33.84 1.74 -15.46
CA CYS A 174 33.70 0.92 -14.25
C CYS A 174 32.68 1.44 -13.22
N LYS A 175 32.32 2.74 -13.26
CA LYS A 175 31.58 3.41 -12.17
C LYS A 175 30.18 2.86 -11.86
N GLU A 176 29.54 2.20 -12.83
CA GLU A 176 28.20 1.63 -12.71
C GLU A 176 28.20 0.10 -12.63
N VAL A 177 29.37 -0.56 -12.62
CA VAL A 177 29.46 -2.02 -12.59
C VAL A 177 28.79 -2.54 -11.33
N LYS A 178 27.89 -3.52 -11.49
CA LYS A 178 27.02 -3.97 -10.41
C LYS A 178 27.67 -5.09 -9.59
N PHE A 179 27.45 -5.04 -8.28
CA PHE A 179 27.69 -6.16 -7.38
C PHE A 179 26.36 -6.85 -7.00
N GLY A 180 26.05 -7.94 -7.70
CA GLY A 180 24.74 -8.63 -7.64
C GLY A 180 24.29 -9.10 -6.25
N THR A 181 25.19 -9.65 -5.44
CA THR A 181 24.89 -10.29 -4.15
C THR A 181 24.20 -9.32 -3.17
N LEU A 182 24.70 -8.09 -3.09
CA LEU A 182 24.15 -7.04 -2.22
C LEU A 182 23.27 -6.02 -2.96
N ASN A 183 23.18 -6.13 -4.29
CA ASN A 183 22.49 -5.16 -5.15
C ASN A 183 23.06 -3.73 -5.03
N THR A 184 24.40 -3.62 -4.93
CA THR A 184 25.18 -2.37 -4.82
C THR A 184 26.15 -2.24 -6.01
N ARG A 185 27.04 -1.24 -6.00
CA ARG A 185 28.03 -1.04 -7.06
C ARG A 185 29.36 -1.68 -6.66
N ALA A 186 30.09 -2.22 -7.65
CA ALA A 186 31.44 -2.74 -7.44
C ALA A 186 32.42 -1.65 -6.94
N MET A 187 32.22 -0.40 -7.37
CA MET A 187 33.00 0.74 -6.92
C MET A 187 32.87 1.06 -5.43
N ASP A 188 31.79 0.63 -4.78
CA ASP A 188 31.64 0.80 -3.33
C ASP A 188 32.69 -0.04 -2.57
N PHE A 189 33.18 -1.13 -3.19
CA PHE A 189 34.23 -1.99 -2.65
C PHE A 189 35.62 -1.62 -3.19
N LEU A 190 35.74 -1.41 -4.50
CA LEU A 190 37.04 -1.18 -5.17
C LEU A 190 37.49 0.28 -5.24
N GLY A 191 36.62 1.22 -4.87
CA GLY A 191 36.89 2.64 -4.98
C GLY A 191 36.75 3.43 -3.69
N GLY A 192 36.40 2.80 -2.56
CA GLY A 192 36.19 3.50 -1.29
C GLY A 192 35.17 4.64 -1.39
N GLY A 193 34.11 4.48 -2.19
CA GLY A 193 33.08 5.51 -2.39
C GLY A 193 33.48 6.66 -3.34
N ALA A 194 34.56 6.51 -4.10
CA ALA A 194 35.02 7.51 -5.07
C ALA A 194 33.93 7.91 -6.08
N LYS A 195 33.73 9.23 -6.23
CA LYS A 195 32.80 9.83 -7.20
C LYS A 195 33.51 10.34 -8.46
N THR A 196 34.83 10.49 -8.37
CA THR A 196 35.68 10.95 -9.48
C THR A 196 36.85 10.00 -9.72
N TYR A 197 37.40 9.99 -10.94
CA TYR A 197 38.57 9.17 -11.25
C TYR A 197 39.79 9.51 -10.38
N LYS A 198 39.93 10.76 -9.94
CA LYS A 198 41.04 11.20 -9.09
C LYS A 198 40.95 10.59 -7.71
N GLU A 199 39.76 10.59 -7.11
CA GLU A 199 39.50 9.92 -5.83
C GLU A 199 39.74 8.42 -5.94
N TRP A 200 39.27 7.80 -7.02
CA TRP A 200 39.44 6.36 -7.22
C TRP A 200 40.92 5.97 -7.34
N LEU A 201 41.68 6.68 -8.15
CA LEU A 201 43.11 6.42 -8.28
C LEU A 201 43.89 6.75 -7.01
N ALA A 202 43.50 7.80 -6.28
CA ALA A 202 44.07 8.08 -4.97
C ALA A 202 43.82 6.94 -3.97
N PHE A 203 42.63 6.35 -3.99
CA PHE A 203 42.29 5.17 -3.19
C PHE A 203 43.17 3.96 -3.57
N LEU A 204 43.26 3.64 -4.87
CA LEU A 204 44.12 2.54 -5.36
C LEU A 204 45.61 2.75 -5.06
N GLY A 205 46.05 4.00 -5.03
CA GLY A 205 47.45 4.36 -4.80
C GLY A 205 47.85 4.53 -3.35
N ARG A 206 46.90 4.50 -2.41
CA ARG A 206 47.15 4.61 -0.98
C ARG A 206 48.00 3.43 -0.50
N GLN A 207 49.01 3.72 0.32
CA GLN A 207 49.75 2.68 1.03
C GLN A 207 48.83 2.04 2.09
N ALA A 208 48.59 0.73 1.97
CA ALA A 208 47.78 -0.03 2.92
C ALA A 208 48.52 -0.21 4.26
N ASN A 209 47.78 -0.25 5.39
CA ASN A 209 48.40 -0.59 6.68
C ASN A 209 48.87 -2.06 6.70
N PRO A 210 49.67 -2.49 7.70
CA PRO A 210 50.02 -3.90 7.85
C PRO A 210 48.77 -4.78 7.95
N ASN A 211 48.72 -5.89 7.21
CA ASN A 211 47.59 -6.84 7.13
C ASN A 211 46.31 -6.35 6.44
N GLU A 212 46.24 -5.11 5.94
CA GLU A 212 45.13 -4.65 5.09
C GLU A 212 45.39 -4.96 3.61
N PRO A 213 44.37 -5.25 2.79
CA PRO A 213 44.52 -5.33 1.33
C PRO A 213 44.88 -3.97 0.72
N GLY A 214 45.61 -3.96 -0.41
CA GLY A 214 46.01 -2.74 -1.12
C GLY A 214 47.53 -2.57 -1.29
N SER A 215 47.96 -1.40 -1.78
CA SER A 215 49.35 -1.19 -2.24
C SER A 215 50.38 -1.27 -1.09
N PRO A 216 51.52 -1.96 -1.28
CA PRO A 216 52.56 -2.07 -0.24
C PRO A 216 53.35 -0.77 -0.01
N TYR A 217 53.38 0.11 -1.01
CA TYR A 217 54.05 1.42 -1.00
C TYR A 217 53.16 2.48 -1.67
N LEU A 218 53.47 3.77 -1.48
CA LEU A 218 52.62 4.85 -1.98
C LEU A 218 52.76 5.01 -3.51
N ILE A 219 51.63 5.03 -4.21
CA ILE A 219 51.55 5.30 -5.66
C ILE A 219 50.81 6.62 -5.86
N THR A 220 51.51 7.65 -6.34
CA THR A 220 50.91 8.96 -6.60
C THR A 220 50.58 9.09 -8.08
N TYR A 221 49.29 9.06 -8.43
CA TYR A 221 48.83 9.27 -9.80
C TYR A 221 48.83 10.77 -10.13
N ARG A 222 49.61 11.18 -11.14
CA ARG A 222 49.72 12.58 -11.55
C ARG A 222 49.13 12.81 -12.94
N PRO A 223 48.12 13.68 -13.07
CA PRO A 223 47.78 14.27 -14.37
C PRO A 223 48.89 15.25 -14.76
N ASP A 224 49.17 15.34 -16.06
CA ASP A 224 50.27 16.14 -16.63
C ASP A 224 50.46 17.53 -15.97
N LEU A 225 51.71 17.87 -15.69
CA LEU A 225 52.15 19.18 -15.20
C LEU A 225 53.27 19.68 -16.11
N SER A 226 52.93 20.70 -16.89
CA SER A 226 53.78 21.47 -17.78
C SER A 226 55.12 21.84 -17.12
N GLY A 227 56.21 21.13 -17.44
CA GLY A 227 57.56 21.53 -17.01
C GLY A 227 58.65 20.47 -16.93
N SER A 228 58.38 19.17 -16.97
CA SER A 228 59.44 18.14 -16.97
C SER A 228 59.77 17.64 -18.37
N SER A 229 60.89 18.10 -18.95
CA SER A 229 61.40 17.59 -20.22
C SER A 229 61.90 16.15 -20.07
N GLY A 230 61.03 15.16 -20.29
CA GLY A 230 61.40 13.75 -20.37
C GLY A 230 60.30 12.73 -20.05
N VAL A 231 59.26 13.11 -19.31
CA VAL A 231 58.18 12.19 -18.92
C VAL A 231 57.07 12.21 -19.97
N LYS A 232 56.64 11.03 -20.45
CA LYS A 232 55.51 10.87 -21.38
C LYS A 232 54.40 10.09 -20.65
N PRO A 233 53.30 10.74 -20.25
CA PRO A 233 52.21 10.08 -19.54
C PRO A 233 51.63 8.89 -20.33
N LEU A 234 51.12 7.89 -19.61
CA LEU A 234 50.45 6.77 -20.24
C LEU A 234 49.19 7.26 -20.99
N ASN A 235 49.14 6.92 -22.28
CA ASN A 235 48.02 7.21 -23.18
C ASN A 235 47.77 6.01 -24.09
N THR A 236 47.46 4.87 -23.48
CA THR A 236 47.05 3.65 -24.21
C THR A 236 45.54 3.69 -24.47
N THR A 237 45.07 2.90 -25.43
CA THR A 237 43.65 2.83 -25.80
C THR A 237 42.83 2.23 -24.66
N VAL A 238 41.77 2.94 -24.23
CA VAL A 238 40.79 2.47 -23.25
C VAL A 238 39.58 1.91 -23.99
N TYR A 239 39.07 0.76 -23.55
CA TYR A 239 37.86 0.17 -24.12
C TYR A 239 36.62 0.83 -23.51
N SER A 240 35.71 1.32 -24.36
CA SER A 240 34.41 1.80 -23.92
C SER A 240 33.46 0.63 -23.62
N CYS A 241 32.50 0.83 -22.73
CA CYS A 241 31.45 -0.16 -22.45
C CYS A 241 30.67 -0.64 -23.69
N GLY A 242 30.58 0.22 -24.72
CA GLY A 242 29.86 -0.07 -25.96
C GLY A 242 30.69 -0.76 -27.04
N ASP A 243 31.97 -1.08 -26.76
CA ASP A 243 32.83 -1.78 -27.71
C ASP A 243 32.27 -3.19 -28.00
N PRO A 244 32.05 -3.58 -29.27
CA PRO A 244 31.47 -4.88 -29.60
C PRO A 244 32.33 -6.08 -29.18
N SER A 245 33.64 -5.90 -28.97
CA SER A 245 34.56 -6.97 -28.56
C SER A 245 34.56 -7.23 -27.04
N LEU A 246 34.30 -6.21 -26.23
CA LEU A 246 34.33 -6.25 -24.77
C LEU A 246 33.09 -5.59 -24.13
N GLY A 247 31.95 -5.70 -24.81
CA GLY A 247 30.73 -4.99 -24.46
C GLY A 247 30.19 -5.39 -23.08
N CYS A 248 29.67 -4.39 -22.35
CA CYS A 248 29.08 -4.59 -21.04
C CYS A 248 27.55 -4.63 -21.10
N SER A 249 26.95 -5.26 -20.07
CA SER A 249 25.49 -5.33 -19.94
C SER A 249 24.87 -3.97 -19.62
N CYS A 250 23.54 -3.88 -19.73
CA CYS A 250 22.87 -2.64 -19.39
C CYS A 250 22.88 -2.34 -17.88
N GLY A 251 22.89 -3.39 -17.05
CA GLY A 251 22.98 -3.27 -15.60
C GLY A 251 24.35 -2.82 -15.10
N ASP A 252 25.42 -3.17 -15.81
CA ASP A 252 26.80 -2.84 -15.43
C ASP A 252 27.31 -1.54 -16.07
N CYS A 253 26.76 -1.14 -17.22
CA CYS A 253 27.10 0.12 -17.84
C CYS A 253 25.92 0.70 -18.65
N PRO A 254 25.23 1.73 -18.13
CA PRO A 254 24.11 2.40 -18.81
C PRO A 254 24.48 3.03 -20.15
N SER A 255 25.76 3.35 -20.35
CA SER A 255 26.30 3.88 -21.61
C SER A 255 26.58 2.80 -22.68
N SER A 256 26.30 1.53 -22.38
CA SER A 256 26.40 0.44 -23.34
C SER A 256 25.38 0.58 -24.47
N SER A 257 25.75 0.13 -25.68
CA SER A 257 24.85 0.05 -26.83
C SER A 257 23.64 -0.85 -26.57
N VAL A 258 23.75 -1.80 -25.64
CA VAL A 258 22.66 -2.70 -25.19
C VAL A 258 21.54 -1.93 -24.46
N CYS A 259 21.86 -0.78 -23.86
CA CYS A 259 20.85 0.09 -23.21
C CYS A 259 20.13 1.04 -24.18
N MET A 260 20.61 1.21 -25.42
CA MET A 260 20.05 2.13 -26.42
C MET A 260 18.76 1.58 -27.08
N GLY A 261 17.85 1.03 -26.27
CA GLY A 261 16.51 0.62 -26.69
C GLY A 261 15.46 1.66 -26.29
N SER A 262 14.36 1.75 -27.05
CA SER A 262 13.19 2.53 -26.61
C SER A 262 12.67 1.95 -25.29
N LEU A 263 12.51 2.79 -24.27
CA LEU A 263 11.72 2.44 -23.10
C LEU A 263 10.40 1.87 -23.58
N LEU A 264 10.01 0.71 -23.04
CA LEU A 264 8.72 0.11 -23.32
C LEU A 264 7.66 1.21 -23.17
N PRO A 265 6.87 1.50 -24.22
CA PRO A 265 5.85 2.53 -24.12
C PRO A 265 4.83 2.07 -23.08
N GLN A 266 4.96 2.58 -21.86
CA GLN A 266 3.93 2.41 -20.86
C GLN A 266 2.65 3.03 -21.42
N SER A 267 1.54 2.30 -21.35
CA SER A 267 0.21 2.78 -21.68
C SER A 267 -0.31 3.76 -20.63
N MET A 268 0.49 4.76 -20.24
CA MET A 268 0.01 5.94 -19.54
C MET A 268 -0.66 6.85 -20.60
N THR A 269 -1.77 6.39 -21.17
CA THR A 269 -2.70 7.26 -21.87
C THR A 269 -3.46 8.09 -20.84
N GLU A 270 -2.76 8.99 -20.14
CA GLU A 270 -3.41 10.17 -19.57
C GLU A 270 -3.33 11.32 -20.57
N THR A 271 -3.94 11.14 -21.74
CA THR A 271 -4.39 12.28 -22.55
C THR A 271 -5.61 12.87 -21.85
N SER A 272 -5.41 13.52 -20.72
CA SER A 272 -6.44 14.36 -20.10
C SER A 272 -6.63 15.57 -21.03
N CYS A 273 -7.61 15.46 -21.92
CA CYS A 273 -8.05 16.56 -22.77
C CYS A 273 -8.41 17.75 -21.86
N SER A 274 -7.62 18.83 -21.95
CA SER A 274 -7.85 20.07 -21.20
C SER A 274 -8.03 21.24 -22.14
N VAL A 275 -9.13 21.96 -22.01
CA VAL A 275 -9.40 23.19 -22.77
C VAL A 275 -8.94 24.38 -21.94
N LYS A 276 -8.18 25.29 -22.56
CA LYS A 276 -7.71 26.52 -21.92
C LYS A 276 -8.51 27.70 -22.47
N MET A 277 -9.29 28.36 -21.64
CA MET A 277 -10.10 29.53 -22.00
C MET A 277 -9.63 30.71 -21.14
N GLY A 278 -8.75 31.57 -21.68
CA GLY A 278 -8.11 32.64 -20.90
C GLY A 278 -7.17 32.09 -19.81
N SER A 279 -7.37 32.50 -18.55
CA SER A 279 -6.57 32.05 -17.39
C SER A 279 -7.04 30.74 -16.76
N LEU A 280 -8.22 30.22 -17.16
CA LEU A 280 -8.81 29.00 -16.59
C LEU A 280 -8.49 27.78 -17.45
N LYS A 281 -7.97 26.72 -16.81
CA LYS A 281 -7.77 25.39 -17.39
C LYS A 281 -8.89 24.47 -16.91
N ALA A 282 -9.73 23.98 -17.81
CA ALA A 282 -10.83 23.07 -17.50
C ALA A 282 -10.68 21.74 -18.26
N GLY A 283 -11.14 20.63 -17.68
CA GLY A 283 -11.20 19.34 -18.39
C GLY A 283 -12.22 19.40 -19.52
N CYS A 284 -12.00 18.65 -20.60
CA CYS A 284 -12.94 18.59 -21.74
C CYS A 284 -14.32 18.06 -21.33
N LEU A 285 -14.37 17.13 -20.38
CA LEU A 285 -15.62 16.61 -19.82
C LEU A 285 -16.38 17.69 -19.04
N ASP A 286 -15.71 18.39 -18.11
CA ASP A 286 -16.29 19.50 -17.33
C ASP A 286 -16.84 20.60 -18.25
N PHE A 287 -16.08 20.96 -19.28
CA PHE A 287 -16.49 21.94 -20.27
C PHE A 287 -17.71 21.47 -21.07
N SER A 288 -17.72 20.21 -21.53
CA SER A 288 -18.85 19.66 -22.29
C SER A 288 -20.14 19.63 -21.46
N LEU A 289 -20.07 19.26 -20.18
CA LEU A 289 -21.21 19.24 -19.26
C LEU A 289 -21.73 20.65 -18.97
N ALA A 290 -20.83 21.61 -18.77
CA ALA A 290 -21.22 23.01 -18.58
C ALA A 290 -21.95 23.57 -19.81
N VAL A 291 -21.50 23.26 -21.03
CA VAL A 291 -22.17 23.66 -22.27
C VAL A 291 -23.55 23.02 -22.37
N VAL A 292 -23.67 21.72 -22.11
CA VAL A 292 -24.97 21.01 -22.11
C VAL A 292 -25.94 21.62 -21.10
N TYR A 293 -25.46 21.96 -19.90
CA TYR A 293 -26.29 22.61 -18.89
C TYR A 293 -26.75 24.02 -19.29
N ILE A 294 -25.87 24.82 -19.91
CA ILE A 294 -26.24 26.15 -20.43
C ILE A 294 -27.30 26.01 -21.53
N VAL A 295 -27.14 25.06 -22.46
CA VAL A 295 -28.14 24.78 -23.50
C VAL A 295 -29.47 24.36 -22.88
N PHE A 296 -29.44 23.51 -21.84
CA PHE A 296 -30.64 23.09 -21.11
C PHE A 296 -31.36 24.28 -20.43
N LEU A 297 -30.61 25.16 -19.75
CA LEU A 297 -31.17 26.37 -19.16
C LEU A 297 -31.77 27.30 -20.21
N CYS A 298 -31.09 27.50 -21.35
CA CYS A 298 -31.59 28.27 -22.47
C CYS A 298 -32.89 27.67 -23.03
N ALA A 299 -32.96 26.34 -23.18
CA ALA A 299 -34.15 25.64 -23.64
C ALA A 299 -35.34 25.79 -22.68
N ILE A 300 -35.11 25.71 -21.36
CA ILE A 300 -36.14 25.96 -20.34
C ILE A 300 -36.62 27.41 -20.39
N LEU A 301 -35.70 28.38 -20.51
CA LEU A 301 -36.05 29.80 -20.59
C LEU A 301 -36.81 30.11 -21.88
N LEU A 302 -36.40 29.56 -23.02
CA LEU A 302 -37.09 29.66 -24.31
C LEU A 302 -38.48 29.03 -24.24
N TRP A 303 -38.62 27.83 -23.65
CA TRP A 303 -39.91 27.19 -23.44
C TRP A 303 -40.81 28.04 -22.53
N GLY A 304 -40.27 28.56 -21.43
CA GLY A 304 -40.99 29.45 -20.50
C GLY A 304 -41.47 30.74 -21.17
N LEU A 305 -40.65 31.35 -22.02
CA LEU A 305 -40.98 32.55 -22.79
C LEU A 305 -42.02 32.27 -23.90
N LEU A 306 -41.84 31.19 -24.67
CA LEU A 306 -42.77 30.77 -25.73
C LEU A 306 -44.14 30.36 -25.18
N TYR A 307 -44.20 29.73 -24.02
CA TYR A 307 -45.47 29.41 -23.37
C TYR A 307 -46.18 30.66 -22.84
N ARG A 308 -45.41 31.67 -22.40
CA ARG A 308 -45.92 32.97 -21.95
C ARG A 308 -46.44 33.84 -23.11
N THR A 309 -45.87 33.70 -24.32
CA THR A 309 -46.37 34.36 -25.54
C THR A 309 -47.58 33.63 -26.14
N ARG A 310 -47.62 32.29 -26.08
CA ARG A 310 -48.78 31.48 -26.52
C ARG A 310 -50.01 31.64 -25.63
N GLY A 311 -49.83 31.98 -24.35
CA GLY A 311 -50.91 32.38 -23.44
C GLY A 311 -51.49 33.79 -23.67
N ARG A 312 -50.91 34.58 -24.59
CA ARG A 312 -51.35 35.96 -24.91
C ARG A 312 -52.01 36.11 -26.28
N THR A 313 -52.04 35.07 -27.11
CA THR A 313 -52.66 35.08 -28.45
C THR A 313 -53.78 34.04 -28.50
N GLY A 314 -55.02 34.48 -28.31
CA GLY A 314 -56.21 33.66 -28.55
C GLY A 314 -56.61 33.69 -30.02
N PHE A 315 -56.96 32.52 -30.58
CA PHE A 315 -57.97 32.37 -31.64
C PHE A 315 -58.68 30.99 -31.49
N PRO A 316 -59.97 30.86 -31.87
CA PRO A 316 -60.88 29.81 -31.38
C PRO A 316 -61.14 28.69 -32.40
N SER A 317 -61.40 27.46 -31.93
CA SER A 317 -62.15 26.38 -32.65
C SER A 317 -62.26 25.13 -31.75
N GLN A 318 -63.39 24.92 -31.08
CA GLN A 318 -64.44 23.93 -31.41
C GLN A 318 -64.07 22.45 -31.20
N THR A 319 -64.59 21.89 -30.10
CA THR A 319 -65.47 20.71 -30.16
C THR A 319 -66.71 21.00 -29.32
N LYS A 320 -67.85 21.15 -30.00
CA LYS A 320 -69.19 21.30 -29.41
C LYS A 320 -69.62 20.00 -28.70
N PRO A 321 -70.40 20.07 -27.62
CA PRO A 321 -71.36 19.02 -27.27
C PRO A 321 -72.64 19.20 -28.13
N PRO A 322 -73.37 18.13 -28.49
CA PRO A 322 -74.66 18.27 -29.18
C PRO A 322 -75.78 18.62 -28.18
N LYS A 323 -76.72 19.47 -28.64
CA LYS A 323 -78.00 19.78 -27.98
C LYS A 323 -79.13 19.00 -28.66
N ASN A 324 -80.08 18.53 -27.83
CA ASN A 324 -81.56 18.49 -27.97
C ASN A 324 -82.07 17.29 -27.14
N ALA A 325 -83.18 17.31 -26.43
CA ALA A 325 -84.27 18.27 -26.23
C ALA A 325 -85.05 17.91 -24.94
N ASP A 326 -86.06 18.73 -24.64
CA ASP A 326 -87.21 18.53 -23.75
C ASP A 326 -87.16 19.09 -22.32
N ASP A 327 -87.54 20.37 -22.25
CA ASP A 327 -88.77 20.89 -21.64
C ASP A 327 -89.22 20.46 -20.22
N LYS A 328 -89.50 21.51 -19.43
CA LYS A 328 -90.63 21.68 -18.49
C LYS A 328 -90.62 21.06 -17.07
N LEU A 329 -90.58 22.00 -16.10
CA LEU A 329 -91.69 22.36 -15.19
C LEU A 329 -91.75 21.72 -13.77
N HIS A 330 -92.07 22.61 -12.82
CA HIS A 330 -92.61 22.45 -11.45
C HIS A 330 -91.71 22.09 -10.25
N SER A 331 -91.50 23.12 -9.40
CA SER A 331 -92.10 23.31 -8.06
C SER A 331 -91.98 22.22 -6.98
N ASN A 332 -91.66 22.74 -5.78
CA ASN A 332 -92.03 22.33 -4.41
C ASN A 332 -91.09 21.46 -3.56
N ASN A 333 -90.62 22.13 -2.48
CA ASN A 333 -90.80 21.82 -1.06
C ASN A 333 -90.72 20.39 -0.52
N ASN A 334 -90.08 20.34 0.67
CA ASN A 334 -90.22 19.40 1.78
C ASN A 334 -89.64 17.99 1.66
N GLY A 335 -88.76 17.70 2.63
CA GLY A 335 -89.00 16.59 3.54
C GLY A 335 -88.39 15.23 3.19
N ASN A 336 -87.57 14.76 4.13
CA ASN A 336 -87.31 13.38 4.49
C ASN A 336 -86.33 12.54 3.65
N VAL A 337 -85.30 12.11 4.39
CA VAL A 337 -84.42 10.94 4.24
C VAL A 337 -85.23 9.72 3.74
N PRO A 338 -84.71 8.94 2.77
CA PRO A 338 -83.98 7.72 3.12
C PRO A 338 -82.70 7.45 2.30
N GLU A 339 -81.73 6.87 3.00
CA GLU A 339 -80.90 5.73 2.59
C GLU A 339 -80.41 5.70 1.13
N ASN A 340 -79.12 5.98 0.92
CA ASN A 340 -78.41 5.54 -0.27
C ASN A 340 -77.03 4.99 0.11
N SER A 341 -76.92 3.67 0.00
CA SER A 341 -75.69 2.93 -0.18
C SER A 341 -74.78 3.64 -1.18
N VAL A 342 -73.60 4.08 -0.73
CA VAL A 342 -72.57 4.61 -1.61
C VAL A 342 -72.03 3.45 -2.44
N GLN A 343 -72.62 3.27 -3.62
CA GLN A 343 -72.00 2.54 -4.71
C GLN A 343 -70.70 3.25 -5.08
N VAL A 344 -69.57 2.59 -4.83
CA VAL A 344 -68.24 2.98 -5.28
C VAL A 344 -68.21 2.90 -6.81
N PRO A 345 -68.05 4.02 -7.55
CA PRO A 345 -67.86 3.97 -9.00
C PRO A 345 -66.41 3.57 -9.31
N LYS A 346 -66.25 2.64 -10.24
CA LYS A 346 -64.99 2.07 -10.75
C LYS A 346 -63.94 3.15 -11.06
N ALA A 347 -62.88 3.21 -10.25
CA ALA A 347 -61.67 3.97 -10.53
C ALA A 347 -60.80 3.26 -11.58
N ALA A 348 -60.07 4.07 -12.36
CA ALA A 348 -59.22 3.68 -13.48
C ALA A 348 -58.31 2.47 -13.20
N SER A 349 -58.30 1.52 -14.15
CA SER A 349 -57.47 0.31 -14.27
C SER A 349 -56.45 0.06 -13.14
N SER A 350 -56.87 -0.53 -12.03
CA SER A 350 -55.93 -1.10 -11.06
C SER A 350 -55.25 -2.32 -11.69
N SER A 351 -53.93 -2.41 -11.62
CA SER A 351 -53.20 -3.55 -12.16
C SER A 351 -53.59 -4.84 -11.44
N ILE A 352 -53.55 -5.97 -12.14
CA ILE A 352 -53.89 -7.29 -11.59
C ILE A 352 -53.06 -7.59 -10.32
N VAL A 353 -51.78 -7.20 -10.33
CA VAL A 353 -50.85 -7.38 -9.21
C VAL A 353 -51.29 -6.56 -8.00
N GLN A 354 -51.67 -5.29 -8.18
CA GLN A 354 -52.08 -4.41 -7.10
C GLN A 354 -53.44 -4.84 -6.50
N THR A 355 -54.35 -5.35 -7.33
CA THR A 355 -55.61 -5.96 -6.86
C THR A 355 -55.35 -7.24 -6.06
N TYR A 356 -54.39 -8.08 -6.48
CA TYR A 356 -54.02 -9.28 -5.74
C TYR A 356 -53.38 -8.94 -4.39
N MET A 357 -52.41 -8.02 -4.36
CA MET A 357 -51.75 -7.59 -3.12
C MET A 357 -52.74 -6.95 -2.14
N SER A 358 -53.63 -6.08 -2.60
CA SER A 358 -54.65 -5.48 -1.72
C SER A 358 -55.61 -6.54 -1.16
N THR A 359 -56.02 -7.52 -1.97
CA THR A 359 -56.88 -8.63 -1.49
C THR A 359 -56.15 -9.52 -0.48
N PHE A 360 -54.87 -9.80 -0.70
CA PHE A 360 -54.02 -10.55 0.23
C PHE A 360 -53.90 -9.83 1.57
N PHE A 361 -53.51 -8.55 1.57
CA PHE A 361 -53.37 -7.76 2.79
C PHE A 361 -54.68 -7.58 3.54
N ARG A 362 -55.81 -7.48 2.83
CA ARG A 362 -57.13 -7.44 3.45
C ARG A 362 -57.43 -8.73 4.20
N ARG A 363 -57.24 -9.88 3.56
CA ARG A 363 -57.48 -11.20 4.16
C ARG A 363 -56.51 -11.49 5.31
N HIS A 364 -55.25 -11.11 5.14
CA HIS A 364 -54.21 -11.25 6.16
C HIS A 364 -54.50 -10.38 7.39
N GLY A 365 -54.90 -9.12 7.20
CA GLY A 365 -55.25 -8.22 8.30
C GLY A 365 -56.42 -8.73 9.15
N VAL A 366 -57.47 -9.26 8.50
CA VAL A 366 -58.61 -9.89 9.21
C VAL A 366 -58.17 -11.18 9.93
N PHE A 367 -57.26 -11.95 9.33
CA PHE A 367 -56.75 -13.17 9.97
C PHE A 367 -55.92 -12.88 11.23
N VAL A 368 -54.98 -11.92 11.15
CA VAL A 368 -54.11 -11.54 12.28
C VAL A 368 -54.92 -10.94 13.43
N THR A 369 -55.96 -10.14 13.15
CA THR A 369 -56.81 -9.53 14.19
C THR A 369 -57.68 -10.56 14.93
N ARG A 370 -58.14 -11.62 14.25
CA ARG A 370 -58.91 -12.72 14.86
C ARG A 370 -58.04 -13.69 15.66
N HIS A 371 -56.82 -13.97 15.21
CA HIS A 371 -55.91 -14.94 15.84
C HIS A 371 -54.52 -14.37 16.18
N PRO A 372 -54.41 -13.28 16.96
CA PRO A 372 -53.14 -12.59 17.18
C PRO A 372 -52.12 -13.43 17.96
N LEU A 373 -52.56 -14.24 18.94
CA LEU A 373 -51.67 -15.11 19.72
C LEU A 373 -51.02 -16.18 18.86
N LEU A 374 -51.81 -16.84 18.00
CA LEU A 374 -51.33 -17.90 17.11
C LEU A 374 -50.29 -17.34 16.14
N VAL A 375 -50.58 -16.19 15.51
CA VAL A 375 -49.64 -15.54 14.58
C VAL A 375 -48.35 -15.11 15.29
N LEU A 376 -48.45 -14.55 16.50
CA LEU A 376 -47.27 -14.13 17.26
C LEU A 376 -46.39 -15.33 17.65
N CYS A 377 -46.97 -16.42 18.16
CA CYS A 377 -46.20 -17.62 18.51
C CYS A 377 -45.58 -18.29 17.27
N ALA A 378 -46.33 -18.40 16.17
CA ALA A 378 -45.85 -19.01 14.93
C ALA A 378 -44.71 -18.21 14.29
N SER A 379 -44.80 -16.88 14.30
CA SER A 379 -43.78 -15.99 13.72
C SER A 379 -42.51 -15.94 14.56
N LEU A 380 -42.60 -16.00 15.90
CA LEU A 380 -41.43 -16.06 16.79
C LEU A 380 -40.72 -17.41 16.77
N LEU A 381 -41.43 -18.51 16.49
CA LEU A 381 -40.85 -19.85 16.45
C LEU A 381 -39.73 -19.97 15.40
N VAL A 382 -39.93 -19.38 14.22
CA VAL A 382 -38.98 -19.46 13.10
C VAL A 382 -37.59 -18.91 13.46
N PRO A 383 -37.42 -17.65 13.89
CA PRO A 383 -36.11 -17.13 14.25
C PRO A 383 -35.51 -17.81 15.49
N ILE A 384 -36.33 -18.24 16.46
CA ILE A 384 -35.83 -18.99 17.63
C ILE A 384 -35.19 -20.32 17.21
N LEU A 385 -35.79 -21.04 16.26
CA LEU A 385 -35.18 -22.26 15.71
C LEU A 385 -33.90 -21.96 14.92
N LEU A 386 -33.86 -20.86 14.17
CA LEU A 386 -32.65 -20.44 13.47
C LEU A 386 -31.51 -20.16 14.45
N CYS A 387 -31.78 -19.56 15.61
CA CYS A 387 -30.78 -19.24 16.65
C CYS A 387 -29.96 -20.45 17.14
N ILE A 388 -30.43 -21.69 16.98
CA ILE A 388 -29.64 -22.90 17.26
C ILE A 388 -28.32 -22.93 16.45
N GLY A 389 -28.31 -22.31 15.26
CA GLY A 389 -27.13 -22.19 14.40
C GLY A 389 -25.97 -21.39 15.01
N LEU A 390 -26.22 -20.61 16.08
CA LEU A 390 -25.16 -19.86 16.79
C LEU A 390 -24.14 -20.76 17.49
N ILE A 391 -24.42 -22.05 17.69
CA ILE A 391 -23.46 -23.00 18.29
C ILE A 391 -22.16 -23.11 17.46
N ARG A 392 -22.25 -22.90 16.13
CA ARG A 392 -21.09 -22.92 15.21
C ARG A 392 -20.48 -21.54 14.94
N PHE A 393 -20.83 -20.53 15.75
CA PHE A 393 -20.40 -19.16 15.54
C PHE A 393 -18.88 -19.01 15.60
N LYS A 394 -18.29 -18.47 14.53
CA LYS A 394 -16.86 -18.16 14.41
C LYS A 394 -16.68 -16.82 13.70
N VAL A 395 -15.72 -16.03 14.19
CA VAL A 395 -15.37 -14.72 13.62
C VAL A 395 -14.03 -14.82 12.89
N GLU A 396 -13.92 -14.26 11.69
CA GLU A 396 -12.66 -14.14 10.95
C GLU A 396 -12.03 -12.75 11.19
N THR A 397 -10.79 -12.72 11.67
CA THR A 397 -10.04 -11.50 12.00
C THR A 397 -8.82 -11.26 11.11
N ARG A 398 -8.53 -12.17 10.17
CA ARG A 398 -7.37 -12.07 9.29
C ARG A 398 -7.63 -11.12 8.12
N PRO A 399 -6.84 -10.05 7.95
CA PRO A 399 -7.04 -9.07 6.89
C PRO A 399 -7.01 -9.67 5.48
N GLU A 400 -6.09 -10.59 5.22
CA GLU A 400 -5.93 -11.22 3.90
C GLU A 400 -7.17 -12.03 3.50
N LYS A 401 -7.87 -12.68 4.45
CA LYS A 401 -9.09 -13.44 4.14
C LYS A 401 -10.35 -12.57 4.03
N LEU A 402 -10.31 -11.36 4.58
CA LEU A 402 -11.44 -10.42 4.56
C LEU A 402 -11.44 -9.57 3.28
N TRP A 403 -10.27 -9.07 2.89
CA TRP A 403 -10.11 -8.04 1.86
C TRP A 403 -9.59 -8.55 0.52
N VAL A 404 -9.08 -9.79 0.47
CA VAL A 404 -8.54 -10.38 -0.75
C VAL A 404 -9.52 -11.43 -1.28
N SER A 405 -9.82 -11.38 -2.58
CA SER A 405 -10.60 -12.43 -3.22
C SER A 405 -9.78 -13.72 -3.26
N PRO A 406 -10.33 -14.88 -2.82
CA PRO A 406 -9.59 -16.14 -2.81
C PRO A 406 -9.22 -16.65 -4.21
N GLY A 407 -9.88 -16.15 -5.26
CA GLY A 407 -9.54 -16.44 -6.66
C GLY A 407 -8.74 -15.33 -7.34
N SER A 408 -8.16 -14.39 -6.59
CA SER A 408 -7.36 -13.32 -7.19
C SER A 408 -6.00 -13.84 -7.70
N GLN A 409 -5.46 -13.15 -8.70
CA GLN A 409 -4.16 -13.52 -9.25
C GLN A 409 -3.05 -13.31 -8.21
N THR A 410 -3.07 -12.20 -7.45
CA THR A 410 -2.06 -11.98 -6.39
C THR A 410 -2.11 -13.00 -5.27
N ALA A 411 -3.30 -13.52 -4.93
CA ALA A 411 -3.43 -14.56 -3.91
C ALA A 411 -2.73 -15.86 -4.37
N TYR A 412 -2.91 -16.23 -5.64
CA TYR A 412 -2.19 -17.34 -6.25
C TYR A 412 -0.68 -17.09 -6.34
N GLU A 413 -0.26 -15.90 -6.78
CA GLU A 413 1.15 -15.50 -6.87
C GLU A 413 1.83 -15.56 -5.50
N LYS A 414 1.16 -15.06 -4.44
CA LYS A 414 1.64 -15.16 -3.07
C LYS A 414 1.74 -16.62 -2.60
N GLN A 415 0.69 -17.41 -2.83
CA GLN A 415 0.70 -18.83 -2.43
C GLN A 415 1.82 -19.60 -3.15
N TYR A 416 2.05 -19.30 -4.42
CA TYR A 416 3.15 -19.89 -5.20
C TYR A 416 4.51 -19.49 -4.62
N PHE A 417 4.72 -18.20 -4.35
CA PHE A 417 5.94 -17.68 -3.73
C PHE A 417 6.20 -18.33 -2.38
N ASP A 418 5.21 -18.34 -1.48
CA ASP A 418 5.35 -18.87 -0.12
C ASP A 418 5.56 -20.39 -0.06
N SER A 419 5.16 -21.14 -1.10
CA SER A 419 5.27 -22.61 -1.13
C SER A 419 6.56 -23.13 -1.76
N HIS A 420 7.09 -22.45 -2.78
CA HIS A 420 8.30 -22.86 -3.50
C HIS A 420 9.54 -22.11 -3.00
N LEU A 421 9.37 -20.86 -2.58
CA LEU A 421 10.43 -20.00 -2.04
C LEU A 421 10.19 -19.76 -0.55
N ALA A 422 11.11 -19.07 0.12
CA ALA A 422 10.91 -18.73 1.54
C ALA A 422 9.81 -17.67 1.71
N PRO A 423 8.83 -17.87 2.61
CA PRO A 423 7.83 -16.86 2.90
C PRO A 423 8.51 -15.58 3.40
N PHE A 424 7.96 -14.43 3.01
CA PHE A 424 8.52 -13.15 3.41
C PHE A 424 8.56 -13.01 4.93
N TYR A 425 9.71 -12.61 5.47
CA TYR A 425 9.97 -12.49 6.91
C TYR A 425 9.06 -11.43 7.56
N ARG A 426 8.85 -11.56 8.87
CA ARG A 426 8.11 -10.60 9.70
C ARG A 426 9.05 -9.46 10.09
N ILE A 427 8.53 -8.25 10.18
CA ILE A 427 9.32 -7.04 10.40
C ILE A 427 8.87 -6.38 11.70
N GLU A 428 9.78 -6.29 12.66
CA GLU A 428 9.64 -5.44 13.83
C GLU A 428 10.56 -4.22 13.69
N GLN A 429 10.00 -3.03 13.78
CA GLN A 429 10.73 -1.80 13.45
C GLN A 429 10.58 -0.73 14.54
N LEU A 430 11.67 -0.02 14.82
CA LEU A 430 11.75 1.18 15.65
C LEU A 430 12.26 2.33 14.80
N VAL A 431 11.60 3.48 14.89
CA VAL A 431 12.04 4.73 14.28
C VAL A 431 12.25 5.74 15.40
N LEU A 432 13.51 6.10 15.63
CA LEU A 432 13.92 7.08 16.63
C LEU A 432 14.30 8.36 15.93
N ALA A 433 13.57 9.46 16.15
CA ALA A 433 13.77 10.70 15.42
C ALA A 433 13.96 11.91 16.34
N THR A 434 14.64 12.94 15.81
CA THR A 434 14.69 14.26 16.44
C THR A 434 13.46 15.09 16.04
N SER A 435 12.86 15.78 17.02
CA SER A 435 11.74 16.67 16.78
C SER A 435 12.21 18.11 16.53
N ALA A 436 11.65 18.78 15.52
CA ALA A 436 11.89 20.18 15.22
C ALA A 436 11.09 21.09 16.19
N SER A 437 11.44 21.06 17.49
CA SER A 437 10.80 21.93 18.47
C SER A 437 11.37 23.36 18.40
N GLY A 438 10.88 24.16 17.44
CA GLY A 438 11.15 25.60 17.34
C GLY A 438 12.33 26.03 16.47
N GLN A 439 13.01 25.08 15.79
CA GLN A 439 14.00 25.34 14.74
C GLN A 439 13.44 24.94 13.37
N LEU A 440 13.91 25.58 12.29
CA LEU A 440 13.42 25.37 10.92
C LEU A 440 13.75 23.95 10.37
N GLU A 441 14.79 23.32 10.92
CA GLU A 441 15.28 21.99 10.57
C GLU A 441 15.53 21.16 11.84
N ALA A 442 15.31 19.84 11.76
CA ALA A 442 15.53 18.94 12.89
C ALA A 442 17.04 18.72 13.11
N PRO A 443 17.54 18.69 14.37
CA PRO A 443 18.95 18.46 14.64
C PRO A 443 19.35 17.04 14.23
N THR A 444 20.64 16.83 13.93
CA THR A 444 21.14 15.49 13.59
C THR A 444 20.93 14.52 14.75
N ILE A 445 20.45 13.31 14.43
CA ILE A 445 20.31 12.21 15.39
C ILE A 445 21.68 11.55 15.69
N VAL A 446 22.68 11.78 14.83
CA VAL A 446 24.02 11.18 14.91
C VAL A 446 24.83 11.88 16.00
N ASN A 447 24.59 11.49 17.26
CA ASN A 447 25.27 12.03 18.44
C ASN A 447 25.59 10.91 19.45
N ASP A 448 26.70 11.04 20.18
CA ASP A 448 27.23 10.05 21.13
C ASP A 448 26.20 9.64 22.19
N ASN A 449 25.49 10.62 22.75
CA ASN A 449 24.41 10.37 23.72
C ASN A 449 23.28 9.51 23.13
N ASN A 450 22.93 9.73 21.86
CA ASN A 450 21.88 8.98 21.19
C ASN A 450 22.34 7.56 20.84
N PHE A 451 23.61 7.36 20.50
CA PHE A 451 24.19 6.02 20.33
C PHE A 451 24.19 5.22 21.64
N LYS A 452 24.62 5.84 22.76
CA LYS A 452 24.56 5.22 24.09
C LYS A 452 23.14 4.85 24.50
N LEU A 453 22.16 5.72 24.22
CA LEU A 453 20.75 5.39 24.40
C LEU A 453 20.35 4.18 23.55
N LEU A 454 20.75 4.14 22.28
CA LEU A 454 20.41 3.06 21.38
C LEU A 454 20.98 1.70 21.84
N PHE A 455 22.21 1.67 22.36
CA PHE A 455 22.78 0.46 22.98
C PHE A 455 21.99 -0.02 24.20
N GLN A 456 21.47 0.91 25.03
CA GLN A 456 20.62 0.55 26.17
C GLN A 456 19.29 -0.06 25.69
N ILE A 457 18.70 0.47 24.61
CA ILE A 457 17.50 -0.07 23.98
C ILE A 457 17.75 -1.48 23.42
N GLN A 458 18.83 -1.64 22.65
CA GLN A 458 19.22 -2.93 22.07
C GLN A 458 19.40 -3.99 23.14
N LYS A 459 20.11 -3.67 24.23
CA LYS A 459 20.30 -4.59 25.37
C LYS A 459 18.98 -5.05 25.98
N LYS A 460 18.02 -4.14 26.19
CA LYS A 460 16.69 -4.50 26.73
C LYS A 460 15.93 -5.44 25.79
N ILE A 461 16.07 -5.28 24.48
CA ILE A 461 15.43 -6.13 23.49
C ILE A 461 16.10 -7.52 23.44
N ASP A 462 17.42 -7.58 23.52
CA ASP A 462 18.18 -8.84 23.55
C ASP A 462 17.92 -9.65 24.84
N ASP A 463 17.68 -8.97 25.96
CA ASP A 463 17.32 -9.58 27.25
C ASP A 463 15.85 -10.03 27.32
N LEU A 464 15.00 -9.63 26.36
CA LEU A 464 13.58 -9.96 26.37
C LEU A 464 13.35 -11.48 26.24
N ARG A 465 12.52 -12.03 27.14
CA ARG A 465 12.11 -13.43 27.12
C ARG A 465 10.59 -13.51 27.18
N ALA A 466 9.97 -14.14 26.18
CA ALA A 466 8.52 -14.37 26.14
C ALA A 466 8.19 -15.82 26.48
N ASN A 467 7.10 -16.05 27.21
CA ASN A 467 6.64 -17.41 27.53
C ASN A 467 5.55 -17.84 26.54
N TYR A 468 5.77 -18.94 25.83
CA TYR A 468 4.78 -19.56 24.95
C TYR A 468 4.71 -21.07 25.21
N SER A 469 3.53 -21.56 25.61
CA SER A 469 3.26 -22.98 25.87
C SER A 469 4.28 -23.65 26.83
N GLY A 470 4.76 -22.91 27.83
CA GLY A 470 5.75 -23.39 28.81
C GLY A 470 7.21 -23.34 28.34
N SER A 471 7.47 -22.85 27.12
CA SER A 471 8.82 -22.59 26.61
C SER A 471 9.14 -21.10 26.61
N THR A 472 10.34 -20.72 27.07
CA THR A 472 10.87 -19.36 26.95
C THR A 472 11.46 -19.14 25.57
N VAL A 473 11.02 -18.08 24.89
CA VAL A 473 11.43 -17.70 23.54
C VAL A 473 12.20 -16.39 23.61
N SER A 474 13.39 -16.36 23.00
CA SER A 474 14.24 -15.18 22.83
C SER A 474 14.29 -14.74 21.36
N LEU A 475 14.81 -13.54 21.08
CA LEU A 475 14.99 -13.05 19.71
C LEU A 475 15.90 -13.98 18.88
N ALA A 476 16.97 -14.51 19.49
CA ALA A 476 17.93 -15.39 18.83
C ALA A 476 17.33 -16.73 18.34
N ASP A 477 16.18 -17.13 18.89
CA ASP A 477 15.47 -18.36 18.51
C ASP A 477 14.57 -18.18 17.28
N ILE A 478 14.18 -16.93 16.97
CA ILE A 478 13.15 -16.63 15.96
C ILE A 478 13.65 -15.72 14.82
N CYS A 479 14.75 -14.99 15.03
CA CYS A 479 15.31 -14.06 14.06
C CYS A 479 15.78 -14.75 12.77
N LEU A 480 15.81 -13.99 11.67
CA LEU A 480 16.42 -14.43 10.42
C LEU A 480 17.96 -14.49 10.55
N LYS A 481 18.55 -15.63 10.16
CA LYS A 481 20.01 -15.86 10.20
C LYS A 481 20.56 -16.22 8.82
N PRO A 482 21.08 -15.25 8.04
CA PRO A 482 21.56 -15.47 6.68
C PRO A 482 22.68 -16.53 6.59
N LEU A 483 23.64 -16.48 7.54
CA LEU A 483 24.78 -17.40 7.63
C LEU A 483 24.65 -18.38 8.81
N SER A 484 23.44 -18.60 9.33
CA SER A 484 23.09 -19.51 10.44
C SER A 484 23.63 -19.20 11.85
N THR A 485 24.58 -18.27 12.01
CA THR A 485 25.14 -17.89 13.33
C THR A 485 24.30 -16.80 14.02
N ASP A 486 24.33 -15.59 13.45
CA ASP A 486 23.85 -14.36 14.07
C ASP A 486 22.59 -13.81 13.40
N CYS A 487 21.81 -13.05 14.15
CA CYS A 487 20.59 -12.41 13.68
C CYS A 487 20.91 -11.26 12.71
N ALA A 488 20.15 -11.16 11.62
CA ALA A 488 20.23 -10.06 10.66
C ALA A 488 19.59 -8.74 11.18
N THR A 489 19.94 -8.32 12.39
CA THR A 489 19.46 -7.05 12.97
C THR A 489 20.04 -5.88 12.18
N GLN A 490 19.18 -5.05 11.61
CA GLN A 490 19.57 -3.85 10.86
C GLN A 490 19.53 -2.64 11.79
N SER A 491 20.70 -2.15 12.17
CA SER A 491 20.86 -1.00 13.06
C SER A 491 22.20 -0.34 12.81
N VAL A 492 22.31 0.96 13.10
CA VAL A 492 23.60 1.68 13.07
C VAL A 492 24.61 1.11 14.08
N LEU A 493 24.14 0.42 15.12
CA LEU A 493 24.98 -0.24 16.11
C LEU A 493 25.81 -1.40 15.54
N GLN A 494 25.43 -1.93 14.36
CA GLN A 494 26.16 -3.01 13.72
C GLN A 494 27.53 -2.59 13.20
N TYR A 495 27.78 -1.29 12.96
CA TYR A 495 29.13 -0.79 12.68
C TYR A 495 30.09 -1.00 13.86
N PHE A 496 29.55 -1.20 15.07
CA PHE A 496 30.31 -1.57 16.26
C PHE A 496 30.10 -3.05 16.64
N GLN A 497 29.58 -3.86 15.72
CA GLN A 497 29.19 -5.26 15.94
C GLN A 497 28.32 -5.48 17.18
N LEU A 498 27.43 -4.53 17.48
CA LEU A 498 26.56 -4.53 18.67
C LEU A 498 27.32 -4.55 20.02
N ASP A 499 28.62 -4.27 20.03
CA ASP A 499 29.43 -4.20 21.27
C ASP A 499 29.60 -2.75 21.73
N PRO A 500 29.07 -2.38 22.92
CA PRO A 500 29.23 -1.03 23.46
C PRO A 500 30.69 -0.66 23.76
N LYS A 501 31.57 -1.63 24.05
CA LYS A 501 32.98 -1.34 24.35
C LYS A 501 33.71 -0.80 23.13
N LYS A 502 33.45 -1.38 21.95
CA LYS A 502 34.00 -0.90 20.68
C LYS A 502 33.58 0.53 20.38
N HIS A 503 32.35 0.91 20.75
CA HIS A 503 31.89 2.28 20.62
C HIS A 503 32.62 3.24 21.56
N ASP A 504 32.83 2.85 22.83
CA ASP A 504 33.58 3.66 23.79
C ASP A 504 35.05 3.87 23.35
N ASP A 505 35.66 2.88 22.69
CA ASP A 505 37.04 2.93 22.20
C ASP A 505 37.20 3.74 20.89
N LEU A 506 36.30 3.54 19.91
CA LEU A 506 36.41 4.11 18.56
C LEU A 506 35.67 5.45 18.40
N GLY A 507 34.69 5.72 19.25
CA GLY A 507 33.87 6.92 19.23
C GLY A 507 32.94 7.05 18.02
N ILE A 508 32.28 8.20 17.91
CA ILE A 508 31.29 8.49 16.85
C ILE A 508 31.91 8.72 15.47
N ASP A 509 33.18 9.11 15.41
CA ASP A 509 33.85 9.38 14.13
C ASP A 509 34.03 8.09 13.34
N HIS A 510 34.11 6.93 14.01
CA HIS A 510 34.05 5.64 13.34
C HIS A 510 32.71 5.40 12.64
N ALA A 511 31.57 5.75 13.25
CA ALA A 511 30.28 5.63 12.59
C ALA A 511 30.19 6.52 11.33
N LYS A 512 30.68 7.77 11.42
CA LYS A 512 30.74 8.68 10.26
C LYS A 512 31.64 8.14 9.16
N PHE A 513 32.79 7.58 9.54
CA PHE A 513 33.69 6.90 8.63
C PHE A 513 33.01 5.73 7.93
N CYS A 514 32.29 4.88 8.68
CA CYS A 514 31.53 3.77 8.13
C CYS A 514 30.37 4.22 7.23
N PHE A 515 29.76 5.39 7.44
CA PHE A 515 28.74 5.87 6.51
C PHE A 515 29.28 6.07 5.08
N GLU A 516 30.56 6.39 4.95
CA GLU A 516 31.25 6.56 3.68
C GLU A 516 31.93 5.25 3.20
N HIS A 517 32.38 4.40 4.14
CA HIS A 517 33.22 3.23 3.86
C HIS A 517 32.59 1.88 4.26
N TYR A 518 31.27 1.81 4.48
CA TYR A 518 30.54 0.62 4.99
C TYR A 518 30.82 -0.69 4.25
N SER A 519 31.21 -0.61 2.97
CA SER A 519 31.52 -1.73 2.08
C SER A 519 33.00 -2.04 1.94
N SER A 520 33.89 -1.08 2.19
CA SER A 520 35.33 -1.21 1.88
C SER A 520 36.20 -1.51 3.10
N GLU A 521 35.70 -1.22 4.31
CA GLU A 521 36.44 -1.44 5.55
C GLU A 521 35.86 -2.62 6.35
N GLU A 522 36.71 -3.58 6.72
CA GLU A 522 36.28 -4.77 7.49
C GLU A 522 35.75 -4.39 8.88
N THR A 523 36.28 -3.33 9.49
CA THR A 523 35.83 -2.84 10.80
C THR A 523 34.37 -2.38 10.79
N CYS A 524 33.82 -2.04 9.61
CA CYS A 524 32.43 -1.63 9.44
C CYS A 524 31.46 -2.78 9.13
N LEU A 525 31.95 -4.04 9.03
CA LEU A 525 31.08 -5.19 8.79
C LEU A 525 30.23 -5.51 10.02
N SER A 526 29.00 -5.96 9.77
CA SER A 526 28.09 -6.40 10.85
C SER A 526 28.54 -7.69 11.52
N THR A 527 27.89 -8.04 12.64
CA THR A 527 28.06 -9.32 13.34
C THR A 527 27.90 -10.54 12.43
N PHE A 528 26.97 -10.48 11.47
CA PHE A 528 26.73 -11.52 10.48
C PHE A 528 27.56 -11.34 9.20
N GLN A 529 28.68 -10.62 9.28
CA GLN A 529 29.70 -10.46 8.23
C GLN A 529 29.18 -9.87 6.91
N SER A 530 28.12 -9.06 6.96
CA SER A 530 27.61 -8.32 5.80
C SER A 530 27.78 -6.81 5.99
N PRO A 531 28.08 -6.04 4.93
CA PRO A 531 27.97 -4.60 4.97
C PRO A 531 26.49 -4.19 5.11
N ILE A 532 26.25 -3.05 5.74
CA ILE A 532 24.91 -2.48 5.96
C ILE A 532 24.83 -1.14 5.24
N ASP A 533 23.88 -1.01 4.32
CA ASP A 533 23.65 0.23 3.58
C ASP A 533 23.07 1.30 4.54
N PRO A 534 23.74 2.46 4.72
CA PRO A 534 23.27 3.54 5.58
C PRO A 534 21.84 4.01 5.25
N SER A 535 21.41 3.92 3.99
CA SER A 535 20.06 4.34 3.56
C SER A 535 18.93 3.49 4.13
N THR A 536 19.23 2.31 4.65
CA THR A 536 18.25 1.39 5.27
C THR A 536 18.13 1.57 6.79
N ILE A 537 19.15 2.14 7.43
CA ILE A 537 19.25 2.32 8.89
C ILE A 537 19.16 3.78 9.34
N LEU A 538 19.26 4.73 8.41
CA LEU A 538 19.13 6.17 8.65
C LEU A 538 17.96 6.73 7.84
N GLY A 539 17.34 7.79 8.37
CA GLY A 539 16.22 8.47 7.74
C GLY A 539 16.34 9.99 7.77
N GLY A 540 15.66 10.66 6.85
CA GLY A 540 15.57 12.12 6.82
C GLY A 540 16.84 12.87 6.39
N PHE A 541 17.77 12.24 5.67
CA PHE A 541 18.98 12.88 5.17
C PHE A 541 18.80 13.50 3.76
N PRO A 542 19.50 14.61 3.44
CA PRO A 542 19.50 15.20 2.10
C PRO A 542 20.52 14.49 1.17
N GLY A 543 20.07 13.99 0.03
CA GLY A 543 20.93 13.38 -0.98
C GLY A 543 21.69 12.16 -0.44
N SER A 544 23.03 12.24 -0.40
CA SER A 544 23.92 11.18 0.12
C SER A 544 24.64 11.58 1.42
N ASN A 545 24.18 12.60 2.13
CA ASN A 545 24.84 13.07 3.35
C ASN A 545 24.22 12.43 4.61
N PHE A 546 24.72 11.25 4.98
CA PHE A 546 24.21 10.47 6.10
C PHE A 546 24.47 11.10 7.48
N THR A 547 25.44 12.01 7.59
CA THR A 547 25.79 12.66 8.88
C THR A 547 24.70 13.63 9.37
N GLU A 548 23.89 14.15 8.46
CA GLU A 548 22.76 15.05 8.73
C GLU A 548 21.43 14.31 8.91
N ALA A 549 21.45 12.98 9.04
CA ALA A 549 20.25 12.18 9.26
C ALA A 549 19.49 12.66 10.51
N SER A 550 18.15 12.69 10.41
CA SER A 550 17.26 13.11 11.49
C SER A 550 16.61 11.93 12.22
N ALA A 551 16.77 10.70 11.72
CA ALA A 551 16.20 9.50 12.34
C ALA A 551 17.09 8.26 12.23
N PHE A 552 17.08 7.42 13.26
CA PHE A 552 17.56 6.04 13.22
C PHE A 552 16.40 5.10 12.93
N VAL A 553 16.60 4.17 12.01
CA VAL A 553 15.65 3.11 11.67
C VAL A 553 16.28 1.78 12.06
N ILE A 554 15.66 1.10 13.02
CA ILE A 554 16.12 -0.19 13.52
C ILE A 554 15.11 -1.25 13.11
N THR A 555 15.58 -2.29 12.44
CA THR A 555 14.72 -3.35 11.91
C THR A 555 15.21 -4.71 12.41
N TYR A 556 14.30 -5.49 13.00
CA TYR A 556 14.52 -6.87 13.39
C TYR A 556 13.72 -7.78 12.45
N PRO A 557 14.39 -8.54 11.57
CA PRO A 557 13.72 -9.52 10.71
C PRO A 557 13.50 -10.84 11.47
N VAL A 558 12.25 -11.29 11.55
CA VAL A 558 11.85 -12.56 12.20
C VAL A 558 11.34 -13.56 11.17
N ASN A 559 11.73 -14.83 11.30
CA ASN A 559 11.32 -15.87 10.35
C ASN A 559 9.80 -16.04 10.35
N ASN A 560 9.22 -16.05 9.15
CA ASN A 560 7.80 -16.29 8.95
C ASN A 560 7.56 -17.76 8.56
N LYS A 561 6.41 -18.32 8.92
CA LYS A 561 5.97 -19.66 8.50
C LYS A 561 4.59 -19.61 7.84
N VAL A 562 4.40 -20.45 6.83
CA VAL A 562 3.12 -20.59 6.13
C VAL A 562 2.10 -21.25 7.06
N GLU A 563 1.09 -20.49 7.46
CA GLU A 563 0.17 -20.91 8.51
C GLU A 563 -0.84 -21.98 8.01
N THR A 564 -0.52 -23.27 8.19
CA THR A 564 -1.42 -24.38 7.81
C THR A 564 -2.43 -24.73 8.90
N THR A 565 -2.01 -24.67 10.18
CA THR A 565 -2.78 -25.12 11.36
C THR A 565 -3.13 -24.02 12.36
N GLY A 566 -2.62 -22.78 12.18
CA GLY A 566 -2.92 -21.63 13.05
C GLY A 566 -2.04 -21.49 14.30
N GLN A 567 -1.04 -22.36 14.50
CA GLN A 567 -0.14 -22.36 15.66
C GLN A 567 1.33 -22.10 15.32
N GLU A 568 1.71 -22.19 14.04
CA GLU A 568 3.13 -22.20 13.62
C GLU A 568 3.88 -20.90 13.95
N ASN A 569 3.20 -19.75 13.91
CA ASN A 569 3.76 -18.43 14.25
C ASN A 569 3.49 -18.02 15.71
N GLY A 570 2.97 -18.93 16.55
CA GLY A 570 2.60 -18.62 17.93
C GLY A 570 3.74 -18.10 18.80
N LYS A 571 4.96 -18.65 18.61
CA LYS A 571 6.18 -18.21 19.31
C LYS A 571 6.58 -16.77 18.94
N ALA A 572 6.57 -16.45 17.64
CA ALA A 572 6.89 -15.11 17.15
C ALA A 572 5.88 -14.07 17.66
N MET A 573 4.57 -14.34 17.54
CA MET A 573 3.53 -13.45 18.05
C MET A 573 3.59 -13.23 19.58
N ALA A 574 4.00 -14.25 20.35
CA ALA A 574 4.18 -14.11 21.79
C ALA A 574 5.36 -13.17 22.12
N TRP A 575 6.46 -13.27 21.37
CA TRP A 575 7.60 -12.37 21.51
C TRP A 575 7.26 -10.95 21.06
N GLU A 576 6.58 -10.78 19.92
CA GLU A 576 6.14 -9.47 19.40
C GLU A 576 5.27 -8.70 20.42
N ARG A 577 4.33 -9.39 21.10
CA ARG A 577 3.51 -8.76 22.15
C ARG A 577 4.33 -8.33 23.36
N ALA A 578 5.28 -9.16 23.79
CA ALA A 578 6.19 -8.79 24.87
C ALA A 578 7.08 -7.60 24.47
N TYR A 579 7.51 -7.56 23.21
CA TYR A 579 8.27 -6.47 22.62
C TYR A 579 7.47 -5.16 22.59
N ILE A 580 6.22 -5.17 22.14
CA ILE A 580 5.34 -3.99 22.17
C ILE A 580 5.19 -3.46 23.61
N ASN A 581 4.98 -4.34 24.58
CA ASN A 581 4.81 -3.94 25.98
C ASN A 581 6.09 -3.31 26.54
N LEU A 582 7.25 -3.93 26.29
CA LEU A 582 8.56 -3.38 26.66
C LEU A 582 8.77 -1.99 26.05
N VAL A 583 8.44 -1.83 24.77
CA VAL A 583 8.60 -0.56 24.06
C VAL A 583 7.69 0.52 24.66
N LYS A 584 6.43 0.21 24.95
CA LYS A 584 5.45 1.15 25.51
C LYS A 584 5.76 1.55 26.96
N GLU A 585 6.11 0.58 27.81
CA GLU A 585 6.20 0.80 29.25
C GLU A 585 7.59 1.30 29.68
N GLU A 586 8.66 0.89 29.00
CA GLU A 586 10.03 1.20 29.43
C GLU A 586 10.80 2.06 28.43
N ILE A 587 10.79 1.69 27.15
CA ILE A 587 11.64 2.36 26.14
C ILE A 587 11.07 3.74 25.79
N LEU A 588 9.76 3.86 25.58
CA LEU A 588 9.13 5.12 25.19
C LEU A 588 9.36 6.24 26.23
N PRO A 589 9.14 6.02 27.56
CA PRO A 589 9.49 7.02 28.56
C PRO A 589 10.97 7.39 28.59
N MET A 590 11.86 6.41 28.38
CA MET A 590 13.31 6.63 28.34
C MET A 590 13.73 7.54 27.18
N VAL A 591 13.12 7.34 26.01
CA VAL A 591 13.38 8.17 24.82
C VAL A 591 12.83 9.58 24.99
N LEU A 592 11.60 9.71 25.48
CA LEU A 592 10.96 11.02 25.70
C LEU A 592 11.73 11.87 26.71
N ALA A 593 12.37 11.25 27.72
CA ALA A 593 13.24 11.93 28.67
C ALA A 593 14.48 12.61 28.02
N GLN A 594 14.86 12.19 26.81
CA GLN A 594 15.95 12.78 26.03
C GLN A 594 15.47 13.73 24.91
N ASN A 595 14.20 14.16 24.92
CA ASN A 595 13.59 15.03 23.90
C ASN A 595 13.59 14.44 22.47
N LEU A 596 13.53 13.11 22.36
CA LEU A 596 13.44 12.40 21.09
C LEU A 596 12.02 11.83 20.91
N THR A 597 11.64 11.53 19.67
CA THR A 597 10.39 10.84 19.34
C THR A 597 10.67 9.39 18.98
N LEU A 598 9.82 8.48 19.47
CA LEU A 598 9.89 7.06 19.16
C LEU A 598 8.59 6.59 18.52
N SER A 599 8.71 6.02 17.35
CA SER A 599 7.65 5.30 16.66
C SER A 599 8.04 3.85 16.47
N PHE A 600 7.08 2.93 16.53
CA PHE A 600 7.37 1.51 16.47
C PHE A 600 6.21 0.71 15.90
N SER A 601 6.54 -0.43 15.32
CA SER A 601 5.59 -1.38 14.76
C SER A 601 6.11 -2.81 14.92
N SER A 602 5.17 -3.75 14.98
CA SER A 602 5.41 -5.17 14.79
C SER A 602 4.35 -5.71 13.83
N GLU A 603 4.62 -6.85 13.21
CA GLU A 603 3.69 -7.44 12.25
C GLU A 603 2.32 -7.80 12.89
N SER A 604 2.26 -8.17 14.18
CA SER A 604 1.00 -8.40 14.90
C SER A 604 0.29 -7.12 15.37
N SER A 605 0.96 -5.96 15.39
CA SER A 605 0.42 -4.69 15.87
C SER A 605 -0.85 -4.27 15.15
N ILE A 606 -0.89 -4.41 13.81
CA ILE A 606 -2.06 -4.03 13.00
C ILE A 606 -3.27 -4.88 13.40
N LYS A 607 -3.09 -6.20 13.52
CA LYS A 607 -4.18 -7.11 13.90
C LYS A 607 -4.70 -6.82 15.31
N ASP A 608 -3.80 -6.57 16.26
CA ASP A 608 -4.19 -6.34 17.66
C ASP A 608 -4.87 -4.97 17.85
N GLU A 609 -4.46 -3.91 17.13
CA GLU A 609 -5.14 -2.61 17.17
C GLU A 609 -6.53 -2.62 16.53
N LEU A 610 -6.71 -3.35 15.42
CA LEU A 610 -8.04 -3.53 14.82
C LEU A 610 -9.01 -4.25 15.77
N ASN A 611 -8.52 -5.23 16.53
CA ASN A 611 -9.35 -5.91 17.53
C ASN A 611 -9.72 -4.98 18.70
N ARG A 612 -8.80 -4.09 19.13
CA ARG A 612 -9.07 -3.10 20.19
C ARG A 612 -10.16 -2.12 19.76
N GLU A 613 -10.09 -1.64 18.53
CA GLU A 613 -11.06 -0.71 17.94
C GLU A 613 -12.50 -1.24 18.04
N SER A 614 -12.73 -2.47 17.59
CA SER A 614 -14.06 -3.08 17.58
C SER A 614 -14.69 -3.18 18.97
N THR A 615 -13.89 -3.53 19.99
CA THR A 615 -14.41 -3.57 21.37
C THR A 615 -14.80 -2.19 21.89
N ALA A 616 -14.13 -1.13 21.43
CA ALA A 616 -14.40 0.23 21.87
C ALA A 616 -15.68 0.81 21.24
N ASP A 617 -15.94 0.52 19.97
CA ASP A 617 -17.12 1.05 19.25
C ASP A 617 -18.43 0.33 19.62
N ALA A 618 -18.36 -0.90 20.15
CA ALA A 618 -19.53 -1.62 20.67
C ALA A 618 -20.33 -0.80 21.70
N ILE A 619 -19.68 0.00 22.54
CA ILE A 619 -20.35 0.85 23.55
C ILE A 619 -21.16 1.97 22.88
N THR A 620 -20.57 2.65 21.89
CA THR A 620 -21.24 3.72 21.13
C THR A 620 -22.48 3.19 20.42
N ILE A 621 -22.41 1.97 19.91
CA ILE A 621 -23.52 1.28 19.25
C ILE A 621 -24.68 1.02 20.25
N VAL A 622 -24.39 0.55 21.46
CA VAL A 622 -25.42 0.36 22.49
C VAL A 622 -26.13 1.66 22.84
N ILE A 623 -25.38 2.77 22.93
CA ILE A 623 -25.95 4.11 23.15
C ILE A 623 -26.87 4.50 21.99
N SER A 624 -26.48 4.22 20.74
CA SER A 624 -27.32 4.46 19.55
C SER A 624 -28.67 3.75 19.64
N TYR A 625 -28.68 2.48 20.07
CA TYR A 625 -29.94 1.75 20.27
C TYR A 625 -30.84 2.38 21.32
N ILE A 626 -30.29 2.83 22.44
CA ILE A 626 -31.06 3.48 23.50
C ILE A 626 -31.68 4.78 22.99
N VAL A 627 -30.91 5.59 22.26
CA VAL A 627 -31.39 6.86 21.67
C VAL A 627 -32.48 6.60 20.62
N MET A 628 -32.28 5.63 19.73
CA MET A 628 -33.28 5.25 18.73
C MET A 628 -34.55 4.72 19.38
N PHE A 629 -34.44 3.87 20.40
CA PHE A 629 -35.58 3.39 21.18
C PHE A 629 -36.36 4.54 21.85
N ALA A 630 -35.65 5.49 22.45
CA ALA A 630 -36.26 6.67 23.06
C ALA A 630 -37.00 7.52 22.02
N TYR A 631 -36.41 7.69 20.83
CA TYR A 631 -37.03 8.39 19.71
C TYR A 631 -38.31 7.71 19.23
N ILE A 632 -38.27 6.39 18.98
CA ILE A 632 -39.43 5.60 18.52
C ILE A 632 -40.58 5.68 19.53
N SER A 633 -40.26 5.51 20.81
CA SER A 633 -41.24 5.59 21.89
C SER A 633 -41.93 6.95 21.94
N PHE A 634 -41.19 8.01 21.63
CA PHE A 634 -41.69 9.38 21.60
C PHE A 634 -42.50 9.72 20.34
N THR A 635 -42.07 9.27 19.15
CA THR A 635 -42.77 9.56 17.88
C THR A 635 -44.07 8.80 17.74
N LEU A 636 -44.12 7.56 18.24
CA LEU A 636 -45.33 6.74 18.22
C LEU A 636 -46.36 7.16 19.28
N GLY A 637 -45.96 7.87 20.33
CA GLY A 637 -46.86 8.31 21.41
C GLY A 637 -47.75 9.49 21.00
N ASP A 638 -49.00 9.50 21.45
CA ASP A 638 -49.88 10.67 21.28
C ASP A 638 -49.60 11.71 22.38
N ARG A 639 -49.75 13.00 22.07
CA ARG A 639 -49.69 14.10 23.06
C ARG A 639 -51.11 14.55 23.46
N PRO A 640 -51.76 13.90 24.45
CA PRO A 640 -52.98 14.42 25.03
C PRO A 640 -52.71 15.69 25.86
N SER A 641 -53.75 16.49 26.04
CA SER A 641 -53.74 17.73 26.82
C SER A 641 -53.54 17.53 28.33
N ARG A 642 -53.62 16.28 28.84
CA ARG A 642 -53.46 15.92 30.26
C ARG A 642 -52.29 14.96 30.48
N LEU A 643 -51.45 15.24 31.48
CA LEU A 643 -50.27 14.44 31.85
C LEU A 643 -50.62 12.97 32.19
N TRP A 644 -51.75 12.70 32.85
CA TRP A 644 -52.15 11.34 33.22
C TRP A 644 -52.63 10.49 32.03
N ALA A 645 -53.14 11.14 30.98
CA ALA A 645 -53.51 10.46 29.75
C ALA A 645 -52.28 10.08 28.90
N LEU A 646 -51.10 10.68 29.15
CA LEU A 646 -49.85 10.30 28.48
C LEU A 646 -49.46 8.85 28.83
N PHE A 647 -49.65 8.40 30.06
CA PHE A 647 -49.27 7.04 30.49
C PHE A 647 -50.12 5.92 29.87
N VAL A 648 -51.32 6.24 29.39
CA VAL A 648 -52.20 5.30 28.66
C VAL A 648 -51.99 5.40 27.15
N SER A 649 -51.72 6.61 26.64
CA SER A 649 -51.52 6.87 25.20
C SER A 649 -50.07 6.69 24.73
N SER A 650 -49.12 6.47 25.64
CA SER A 650 -47.75 6.12 25.28
C SER A 650 -47.69 4.74 24.61
N LYS A 651 -46.70 4.59 23.73
CA LYS A 651 -46.45 3.40 22.91
C LYS A 651 -45.05 2.82 23.16
N VAL A 652 -44.53 2.98 24.37
CA VAL A 652 -43.19 2.53 24.80
C VAL A 652 -43.08 1.01 24.71
N LEU A 653 -44.09 0.25 25.16
CA LEU A 653 -44.05 -1.22 25.09
C LEU A 653 -44.09 -1.73 23.64
N LEU A 654 -44.85 -1.05 22.78
CA LEU A 654 -44.90 -1.34 21.34
C LEU A 654 -43.55 -1.06 20.68
N GLY A 655 -42.93 0.09 20.99
CA GLY A 655 -41.59 0.44 20.52
C GLY A 655 -40.52 -0.55 20.98
N LEU A 656 -40.54 -0.97 22.25
CA LEU A 656 -39.58 -1.93 22.81
C LEU A 656 -39.71 -3.29 22.13
N SER A 657 -40.94 -3.76 21.97
CA SER A 657 -41.23 -5.03 21.30
C SER A 657 -40.82 -4.98 19.82
N GLY A 658 -41.00 -3.84 19.16
CA GLY A 658 -40.50 -3.60 17.80
C GLY A 658 -38.97 -3.75 17.70
N VAL A 659 -38.22 -3.05 18.54
CA VAL A 659 -36.74 -3.17 18.57
C VAL A 659 -36.29 -4.60 18.86
N VAL A 660 -36.97 -5.33 19.75
CA VAL A 660 -36.67 -6.74 20.02
C VAL A 660 -36.92 -7.63 18.80
N LEU A 661 -37.98 -7.39 18.02
CA LEU A 661 -38.24 -8.12 16.78
C LEU A 661 -37.15 -7.89 15.72
N VAL A 662 -36.67 -6.65 15.58
CA VAL A 662 -35.53 -6.32 14.70
C VAL A 662 -34.28 -7.07 15.16
N MET A 663 -33.97 -7.07 16.45
CA MET A 663 -32.78 -7.78 16.96
C MET A 663 -32.87 -9.29 16.72
N LEU A 664 -34.08 -9.84 16.85
CA LEU A 664 -34.34 -11.25 16.58
C LEU A 664 -34.16 -11.60 15.09
N SER A 665 -34.48 -10.71 14.15
CA SER A 665 -34.23 -10.92 12.71
C SER A 665 -32.74 -10.93 12.39
N VAL A 666 -31.97 -10.02 12.99
CA VAL A 666 -30.52 -9.93 12.87
C VAL A 666 -29.83 -11.18 13.41
N LEU A 667 -30.19 -11.60 14.63
CA LEU A 667 -29.66 -12.83 15.23
C LEU A 667 -30.06 -14.06 14.42
N GLY A 668 -31.29 -14.12 13.91
CA GLY A 668 -31.75 -15.19 13.03
C GLY A 668 -30.94 -15.31 11.75
N SER A 669 -30.59 -14.18 11.11
CA SER A 669 -29.71 -14.13 9.94
C SER A 669 -28.30 -14.63 10.27
N MET A 670 -27.69 -14.13 11.35
CA MET A 670 -26.36 -14.57 11.79
C MET A 670 -26.33 -16.07 12.09
N ALA A 671 -27.38 -16.58 12.74
CA ALA A 671 -27.49 -17.99 13.11
C ALA A 671 -27.66 -18.90 11.88
N PHE A 672 -28.45 -18.47 10.89
CA PHE A 672 -28.62 -19.20 9.63
C PHE A 672 -27.29 -19.38 8.90
N PHE A 673 -26.54 -18.31 8.69
CA PHE A 673 -25.25 -18.39 7.99
C PHE A 673 -24.15 -19.09 8.80
N SER A 674 -24.19 -18.96 10.13
CA SER A 674 -23.34 -19.73 11.04
C SER A 674 -23.61 -21.25 10.92
N ALA A 675 -24.87 -21.66 10.78
CA ALA A 675 -25.22 -23.07 10.56
C ALA A 675 -24.70 -23.61 9.22
N VAL A 676 -24.73 -22.78 8.17
CA VAL A 676 -24.15 -23.08 6.84
C VAL A 676 -22.62 -23.14 6.87
N GLY A 677 -21.98 -22.57 7.90
CA GLY A 677 -20.53 -22.57 8.09
C GLY A 677 -19.82 -21.32 7.53
N VAL A 678 -20.57 -20.26 7.22
CA VAL A 678 -20.01 -18.96 6.84
C VAL A 678 -19.55 -18.23 8.10
N LYS A 679 -18.28 -17.83 8.14
CA LYS A 679 -17.72 -17.08 9.27
C LYS A 679 -18.25 -15.65 9.28
N SER A 680 -18.54 -15.13 10.47
CA SER A 680 -18.94 -13.74 10.67
C SER A 680 -17.71 -12.80 10.65
N THR A 681 -17.94 -11.51 10.44
CA THR A 681 -16.92 -10.45 10.45
C THR A 681 -17.29 -9.37 11.46
N LEU A 682 -16.31 -8.54 11.86
CA LEU A 682 -16.55 -7.42 12.78
C LEU A 682 -17.57 -6.42 12.20
N ILE A 683 -17.41 -6.06 10.92
CA ILE A 683 -18.31 -5.15 10.20
C ILE A 683 -19.78 -5.63 10.26
N ILE A 684 -20.01 -6.94 10.14
CA ILE A 684 -21.35 -7.54 10.22
C ILE A 684 -21.98 -7.32 11.60
N MET A 685 -21.22 -7.54 12.67
CA MET A 685 -21.72 -7.40 14.04
C MET A 685 -22.03 -5.94 14.40
N GLU A 686 -21.36 -4.99 13.76
CA GLU A 686 -21.50 -3.57 14.08
C GLU A 686 -22.53 -2.87 13.19
N VAL A 687 -22.47 -3.06 11.86
CA VAL A 687 -23.24 -2.26 10.89
C VAL A 687 -24.64 -2.84 10.62
N ILE A 688 -24.78 -4.17 10.48
CA ILE A 688 -26.07 -4.79 10.12
C ILE A 688 -27.16 -4.49 11.15
N PRO A 689 -26.90 -4.62 12.46
CA PRO A 689 -27.90 -4.28 13.47
C PRO A 689 -28.44 -2.84 13.31
N PHE A 690 -27.57 -1.87 12.98
CA PHE A 690 -27.96 -0.47 12.77
C PHE A 690 -28.79 -0.29 11.50
N LEU A 691 -28.35 -0.92 10.40
CA LEU A 691 -29.02 -0.87 9.10
C LEU A 691 -30.45 -1.42 9.19
N VAL A 692 -30.60 -2.62 9.77
CA VAL A 692 -31.90 -3.30 9.86
C VAL A 692 -32.80 -2.58 10.86
N LEU A 693 -32.25 -1.97 11.92
CA LEU A 693 -33.03 -1.10 12.79
C LEU A 693 -33.59 0.10 12.04
N ALA A 694 -32.81 0.76 11.20
CA ALA A 694 -33.29 1.92 10.45
C ALA A 694 -34.47 1.55 9.54
N VAL A 695 -34.30 0.55 8.67
CA VAL A 695 -35.36 0.06 7.78
C VAL A 695 -36.58 -0.42 8.58
N GLY A 696 -36.35 -1.18 9.64
CA GLY A 696 -37.45 -1.79 10.36
C GLY A 696 -38.30 -0.80 11.14
N VAL A 697 -37.66 0.20 11.75
CA VAL A 697 -38.34 1.29 12.45
C VAL A 697 -39.16 2.14 11.49
N ASP A 698 -38.66 2.37 10.28
CA ASP A 698 -39.35 3.13 9.24
C ASP A 698 -40.69 2.44 8.89
N ASN A 699 -40.66 1.15 8.59
CA ASN A 699 -41.85 0.34 8.32
C ASN A 699 -42.83 0.31 9.50
N MET A 700 -42.32 0.18 10.73
CA MET A 700 -43.14 0.21 11.95
C MET A 700 -43.88 1.54 12.11
N CYS A 701 -43.18 2.66 11.90
CA CYS A 701 -43.76 4.00 12.01
C CYS A 701 -44.83 4.25 10.95
N ILE A 702 -44.58 3.86 9.69
CA ILE A 702 -45.56 4.03 8.60
C ILE A 702 -46.82 3.20 8.90
N LEU A 703 -46.67 1.97 9.39
CA LEU A 703 -47.81 1.09 9.71
C LEU A 703 -48.65 1.65 10.87
N VAL A 704 -48.03 2.09 11.97
CA VAL A 704 -48.76 2.68 13.11
C VAL A 704 -49.45 3.98 12.71
N HIS A 705 -48.79 4.84 11.93
CA HIS A 705 -49.40 6.07 11.42
C HIS A 705 -50.57 5.79 10.47
N ALA A 706 -50.53 4.70 9.70
CA ALA A 706 -51.65 4.30 8.85
C ALA A 706 -52.87 3.87 9.68
N VAL A 707 -52.66 3.08 10.74
CA VAL A 707 -53.74 2.68 11.66
C VAL A 707 -54.35 3.88 12.37
N LYS A 708 -53.52 4.82 12.84
CA LYS A 708 -53.97 6.08 13.47
C LYS A 708 -54.76 6.99 12.53
N ARG A 709 -54.49 6.96 11.22
CA ARG A 709 -55.18 7.76 10.20
C ARG A 709 -56.60 7.27 9.91
N GLN A 710 -56.90 5.99 10.16
CA GLN A 710 -58.24 5.44 9.96
C GLN A 710 -59.22 6.04 10.98
N PRO A 711 -60.50 6.27 10.61
CA PRO A 711 -61.49 6.89 11.48
C PRO A 711 -61.85 6.01 12.69
N ASP A 712 -62.07 6.64 13.85
CA ASP A 712 -62.31 5.94 15.14
C ASP A 712 -63.69 5.26 15.25
N GLY A 713 -64.60 5.46 14.28
CA GLY A 713 -65.93 4.86 14.27
C GLY A 713 -66.03 3.44 13.70
N ILE A 714 -64.91 2.86 13.24
CA ILE A 714 -64.84 1.53 12.60
C ILE A 714 -64.29 0.49 13.59
N VAL A 715 -64.80 -0.75 13.55
CA VAL A 715 -64.32 -1.87 14.37
C VAL A 715 -62.81 -2.09 14.18
N LEU A 716 -62.08 -2.40 15.25
CA LEU A 716 -60.61 -2.58 15.24
C LEU A 716 -60.12 -3.57 14.16
N GLU A 717 -60.86 -4.64 13.88
CA GLU A 717 -60.56 -5.61 12.83
C GLU A 717 -60.47 -4.94 11.45
N GLU A 718 -61.49 -4.16 11.10
CA GLU A 718 -61.58 -3.47 9.82
C GLU A 718 -60.64 -2.26 9.75
N ARG A 719 -60.39 -1.59 10.88
CA ARG A 719 -59.40 -0.51 11.00
C ARG A 719 -57.98 -0.98 10.63
N ILE A 720 -57.52 -2.08 11.23
CA ILE A 720 -56.19 -2.64 10.96
C ILE A 720 -56.14 -3.23 9.55
N SER A 721 -57.21 -3.90 9.10
CA SER A 721 -57.29 -4.42 7.73
C SER A 721 -57.18 -3.30 6.68
N ASN A 722 -57.90 -2.19 6.84
CA ASN A 722 -57.88 -1.09 5.88
C ASN A 722 -56.52 -0.38 5.86
N ALA A 723 -55.90 -0.18 7.04
CA ALA A 723 -54.55 0.35 7.13
C ALA A 723 -53.51 -0.54 6.41
N LEU A 724 -53.63 -1.87 6.55
CA LEU A 724 -52.72 -2.82 5.91
C LEU A 724 -52.90 -2.87 4.39
N VAL A 725 -54.12 -2.65 3.88
CA VAL A 725 -54.38 -2.52 2.44
C VAL A 725 -53.79 -1.23 1.86
N GLU A 726 -53.84 -0.12 2.60
CA GLU A 726 -53.28 1.16 2.17
C GLU A 726 -51.75 1.12 2.04
N VAL A 727 -51.07 0.49 3.00
CA VAL A 727 -49.61 0.60 3.16
C VAL A 727 -48.85 -0.71 2.85
N GLY A 728 -49.45 -1.87 3.07
CA GLY A 728 -48.82 -3.18 2.92
C GLY A 728 -48.15 -3.42 1.56
N PRO A 729 -48.79 -3.09 0.41
CA PRO A 729 -48.16 -3.22 -0.90
C PRO A 729 -46.90 -2.36 -1.05
N SER A 730 -46.91 -1.17 -0.46
CA SER A 730 -45.79 -0.24 -0.54
C SER A 730 -44.60 -0.67 0.32
N ILE A 731 -44.85 -1.19 1.53
CA ILE A 731 -43.80 -1.79 2.40
C ILE A 731 -43.19 -3.00 1.71
N THR A 732 -44.02 -3.87 1.12
CA THR A 732 -43.53 -5.07 0.40
C THR A 732 -42.65 -4.71 -0.79
N LEU A 733 -43.02 -3.66 -1.53
CA LEU A 733 -42.23 -3.17 -2.66
C LEU A 733 -40.86 -2.65 -2.20
N ALA A 734 -40.84 -1.84 -1.13
CA ALA A 734 -39.59 -1.32 -0.57
C ALA A 734 -38.67 -2.45 -0.06
N SER A 735 -39.17 -3.32 0.83
CA SER A 735 -38.36 -4.41 1.39
C SER A 735 -37.89 -5.41 0.33
N LEU A 736 -38.71 -5.71 -0.70
CA LEU A 736 -38.27 -6.59 -1.79
C LEU A 736 -37.17 -5.96 -2.64
N ALA A 737 -37.26 -4.65 -2.92
CA ALA A 737 -36.23 -3.92 -3.63
C ALA A 737 -34.91 -3.88 -2.84
N GLU A 738 -34.97 -3.71 -1.52
CA GLU A 738 -33.80 -3.74 -0.64
C GLU A 738 -33.16 -5.12 -0.58
N VAL A 739 -33.94 -6.18 -0.36
CA VAL A 739 -33.44 -7.56 -0.34
C VAL A 739 -32.73 -7.89 -1.65
N LEU A 740 -33.28 -7.48 -2.79
CA LEU A 740 -32.66 -7.70 -4.10
C LEU A 740 -31.42 -6.82 -4.30
N ALA A 741 -31.42 -5.57 -3.85
CA ALA A 741 -30.25 -4.70 -3.88
C ALA A 741 -29.07 -5.31 -3.09
N PHE A 742 -29.32 -5.78 -1.87
CA PHE A 742 -28.31 -6.49 -1.08
C PHE A 742 -27.92 -7.84 -1.70
N SER A 743 -28.86 -8.57 -2.30
CA SER A 743 -28.55 -9.83 -2.98
C SER A 743 -27.64 -9.63 -4.19
N VAL A 744 -27.85 -8.58 -4.98
CA VAL A 744 -26.96 -8.21 -6.10
C VAL A 744 -25.58 -7.82 -5.58
N SER A 745 -25.50 -7.10 -4.47
CA SER A 745 -24.22 -6.74 -3.83
C SER A 745 -23.40 -7.97 -3.35
N ALA A 746 -24.02 -9.14 -3.18
CA ALA A 746 -23.31 -10.38 -2.86
C ALA A 746 -22.47 -10.94 -4.03
N ILE A 747 -22.57 -10.38 -5.23
CA ILE A 747 -21.73 -10.73 -6.40
C ILE A 747 -20.30 -10.16 -6.24
N ASN A 748 -20.11 -9.22 -5.31
CA ASN A 748 -18.80 -8.63 -5.05
C ASN A 748 -17.71 -9.68 -4.80
N PRO A 749 -16.52 -9.54 -5.42
CA PRO A 749 -15.45 -10.50 -5.26
C PRO A 749 -14.83 -10.48 -3.86
N MET A 750 -15.03 -9.40 -3.10
CA MET A 750 -14.40 -9.22 -1.79
C MET A 750 -15.19 -9.94 -0.68
N PRO A 751 -14.57 -10.91 0.04
CA PRO A 751 -15.28 -11.77 0.98
C PRO A 751 -16.05 -11.02 2.08
N ALA A 752 -15.45 -9.99 2.69
CA ALA A 752 -16.09 -9.23 3.76
C ALA A 752 -17.40 -8.55 3.29
N THR A 753 -17.34 -7.85 2.16
CA THR A 753 -18.51 -7.16 1.56
C THR A 753 -19.58 -8.12 1.06
N ARG A 754 -19.14 -9.27 0.53
CA ARG A 754 -20.02 -10.35 0.07
C ARG A 754 -20.79 -10.98 1.23
N ALA A 755 -20.09 -11.32 2.31
CA ALA A 755 -20.71 -11.83 3.53
C ALA A 755 -21.65 -10.78 4.13
N PHE A 756 -21.22 -9.51 4.24
CA PHE A 756 -22.07 -8.42 4.70
C PHE A 756 -23.40 -8.35 3.93
N SER A 757 -23.32 -8.38 2.60
CA SER A 757 -24.49 -8.29 1.72
C SER A 757 -25.44 -9.48 1.85
N MET A 758 -24.90 -10.70 2.01
CA MET A 758 -25.71 -11.91 2.25
C MET A 758 -26.45 -11.84 3.59
N PHE A 759 -25.76 -11.46 4.66
CA PHE A 759 -26.34 -11.35 6.00
C PHE A 759 -27.39 -10.23 6.06
N ALA A 760 -27.14 -9.10 5.39
CA ALA A 760 -28.07 -7.98 5.32
C ALA A 760 -29.34 -8.37 4.55
N ALA A 761 -29.22 -9.02 3.39
CA ALA A 761 -30.38 -9.46 2.59
C ALA A 761 -31.30 -10.41 3.39
N MET A 762 -30.72 -11.38 4.10
CA MET A 762 -31.50 -12.30 4.95
C MET A 762 -32.09 -11.59 6.18
N ALA A 763 -31.35 -10.66 6.80
CA ALA A 763 -31.84 -9.93 7.96
C ALA A 763 -33.03 -9.03 7.61
N VAL A 764 -32.96 -8.27 6.51
CA VAL A 764 -34.06 -7.42 6.01
C VAL A 764 -35.26 -8.29 5.59
N LEU A 765 -35.03 -9.46 4.98
CA LEU A 765 -36.12 -10.38 4.65
C LEU A 765 -36.84 -10.91 5.90
N LEU A 766 -36.09 -11.36 6.90
CA LEU A 766 -36.67 -11.81 8.17
C LEU A 766 -37.38 -10.67 8.92
N ASP A 767 -36.81 -9.47 8.88
CA ASP A 767 -37.40 -8.26 9.47
C ASP A 767 -38.75 -7.91 8.83
N PHE A 768 -38.82 -7.90 7.49
CA PHE A 768 -40.07 -7.72 6.75
C PHE A 768 -41.14 -8.76 7.14
N LEU A 769 -40.76 -10.05 7.20
CA LEU A 769 -41.69 -11.12 7.58
C LEU A 769 -42.21 -10.94 9.01
N LEU A 770 -41.34 -10.58 9.96
CA LEU A 770 -41.73 -10.32 11.35
C LEU A 770 -42.59 -9.05 11.49
N GLN A 771 -42.36 -8.03 10.66
CA GLN A 771 -43.18 -6.81 10.68
C GLN A 771 -44.60 -7.04 10.17
N VAL A 772 -44.76 -7.73 9.04
CA VAL A 772 -46.09 -8.01 8.46
C VAL A 772 -46.88 -9.03 9.29
N THR A 773 -46.23 -9.79 10.18
CA THR A 773 -46.88 -10.81 11.02
C THR A 773 -46.89 -10.45 12.51
N ALA A 774 -45.76 -10.62 13.20
CA ALA A 774 -45.61 -10.43 14.64
C ALA A 774 -45.93 -8.98 15.06
N PHE A 775 -45.41 -7.98 14.34
CA PHE A 775 -45.62 -6.59 14.71
C PHE A 775 -47.07 -6.14 14.51
N VAL A 776 -47.75 -6.58 13.43
CA VAL A 776 -49.21 -6.36 13.26
C VAL A 776 -49.99 -6.98 14.43
N ALA A 777 -49.63 -8.18 14.90
CA ALA A 777 -50.26 -8.79 16.07
C ALA A 777 -50.01 -7.98 17.36
N LEU A 778 -48.82 -7.42 17.54
CA LEU A 778 -48.50 -6.52 18.66
C LEU A 778 -49.29 -5.21 18.61
N ILE A 779 -49.52 -4.64 17.42
CA ILE A 779 -50.41 -3.49 17.22
C ILE A 779 -51.83 -3.84 17.69
N VAL A 780 -52.36 -5.03 17.35
CA VAL A 780 -53.69 -5.46 17.83
C VAL A 780 -53.75 -5.47 19.35
N TYR A 781 -52.73 -6.01 20.02
CA TYR A 781 -52.67 -6.03 21.48
C TYR A 781 -52.56 -4.64 22.11
N ASP A 782 -51.76 -3.76 21.52
CA ASP A 782 -51.56 -2.40 22.00
C ASP A 782 -52.81 -1.52 21.84
N PHE A 783 -53.55 -1.64 20.73
CA PHE A 783 -54.83 -0.95 20.56
C PHE A 783 -55.93 -1.52 21.47
N ARG A 784 -56.02 -2.85 21.64
CA ARG A 784 -56.94 -3.46 22.64
C ARG A 784 -56.62 -3.00 24.06
N ARG A 785 -55.35 -2.88 24.42
CA ARG A 785 -54.91 -2.34 25.71
C ARG A 785 -55.35 -0.88 25.89
N ALA A 786 -55.19 -0.06 24.85
CA ALA A 786 -55.55 1.35 24.88
C ALA A 786 -57.07 1.55 25.03
N GLU A 787 -57.89 0.75 24.32
CA GLU A 787 -59.35 0.72 24.47
C GLU A 787 -59.79 0.31 25.90
N ASP A 788 -59.05 -0.61 26.53
CA ASP A 788 -59.27 -1.07 27.90
C ASP A 788 -58.82 -0.07 29.01
N GLY A 789 -58.19 1.06 28.65
CA GLY A 789 -57.73 2.08 29.60
C GLY A 789 -56.59 1.63 30.54
N ARG A 790 -55.73 0.70 30.10
CA ARG A 790 -54.59 0.20 30.89
C ARG A 790 -53.31 0.99 30.61
N ILE A 791 -52.44 1.10 31.61
CA ILE A 791 -51.15 1.79 31.50
C ILE A 791 -50.19 1.00 30.59
N ASP A 792 -49.40 1.70 29.77
CA ASP A 792 -48.49 1.11 28.77
C ASP A 792 -47.34 0.28 29.37
N CYS A 793 -46.51 0.89 30.23
CA CYS A 793 -45.37 0.20 30.85
C CYS A 793 -45.77 -0.82 31.94
N VAL A 794 -46.99 -0.73 32.46
CA VAL A 794 -47.54 -1.65 33.47
C VAL A 794 -48.95 -2.08 33.06
N PRO A 795 -49.07 -3.06 32.13
CA PRO A 795 -50.37 -3.47 31.56
C PRO A 795 -51.35 -4.05 32.58
N CYS A 796 -50.88 -4.34 33.79
CA CYS A 796 -51.68 -4.88 34.90
C CYS A 796 -52.49 -3.80 35.63
N ALA A 797 -52.17 -2.51 35.46
CA ALA A 797 -52.85 -1.39 36.15
C ALA A 797 -53.86 -0.69 35.22
N ARG A 798 -55.11 -0.53 35.69
CA ARG A 798 -56.18 0.24 35.03
C ARG A 798 -56.35 1.61 35.69
N LEU A 799 -56.53 2.67 34.91
CA LEU A 799 -57.05 3.93 35.47
C LEU A 799 -58.56 3.80 35.70
N LYS A 800 -59.04 4.16 36.90
CA LYS A 800 -60.48 4.22 37.18
C LYS A 800 -61.13 5.32 36.33
N SER A 801 -62.10 4.91 35.51
CA SER A 801 -62.95 5.78 34.70
C SER A 801 -63.87 6.62 35.59
N SER A 802 -63.45 7.84 35.92
CA SER A 802 -64.37 8.89 36.35
C SER A 802 -63.78 10.27 36.06
N THR A 803 -63.78 10.66 34.77
CA THR A 803 -63.83 12.05 34.21
C THR A 803 -63.51 12.05 32.70
N VAL A 804 -64.18 11.17 31.93
CA VAL A 804 -64.12 11.18 30.45
C VAL A 804 -65.55 11.10 29.90
N ALA A 805 -66.37 12.08 30.27
CA ALA A 805 -67.62 12.37 29.59
C ALA A 805 -67.66 13.88 29.36
N GLY A 806 -67.64 14.27 28.09
CA GLY A 806 -67.77 15.67 27.64
C GLY A 806 -66.51 16.21 26.96
N ASP A 807 -66.37 15.93 25.66
CA ASP A 807 -66.32 17.04 24.70
C ASP A 807 -66.81 16.55 23.33
N ASN A 808 -67.99 17.03 22.93
CA ASN A 808 -68.55 16.87 21.60
C ASN A 808 -67.90 17.92 20.69
N GLY A 809 -67.25 17.49 19.61
CA GLY A 809 -66.90 18.37 18.49
C GLY A 809 -65.59 19.12 18.64
N GLY A 810 -64.47 18.42 18.60
CA GLY A 810 -63.15 19.01 18.39
C GLY A 810 -62.43 18.26 17.28
N HIS A 811 -62.19 18.92 16.15
CA HIS A 811 -61.45 18.37 15.01
C HIS A 811 -60.25 17.52 15.45
N GLN A 812 -60.22 16.28 14.99
CA GLN A 812 -59.07 15.39 15.04
C GLN A 812 -57.86 16.17 14.52
N ARG A 813 -57.04 16.70 15.45
CA ARG A 813 -55.95 17.62 15.13
C ARG A 813 -54.95 16.84 14.30
N LEU A 814 -54.96 17.07 12.98
CA LEU A 814 -53.92 16.64 12.07
C LEU A 814 -52.57 17.04 12.69
N HIS A 815 -51.65 16.08 12.77
CA HIS A 815 -50.28 16.28 13.27
C HIS A 815 -49.68 17.57 12.68
N PHE A 816 -48.97 18.38 13.47
CA PHE A 816 -48.37 19.66 13.02
C PHE A 816 -47.61 19.50 11.69
N VAL A 817 -46.89 18.38 11.53
CA VAL A 817 -46.17 17.99 10.30
C VAL A 817 -47.11 17.74 9.13
N ALA A 818 -48.22 17.02 9.32
CA ALA A 818 -49.19 16.77 8.26
C ALA A 818 -49.89 18.05 7.80
N ARG A 819 -50.14 18.97 8.74
CA ARG A 819 -50.68 20.30 8.43
C ARG A 819 -49.69 21.13 7.61
N TYR A 820 -48.41 21.14 7.99
CA TYR A 820 -47.36 21.80 7.22
C TYR A 820 -47.25 21.23 5.78
N MET A 821 -47.25 19.90 5.64
CA MET A 821 -47.15 19.24 4.33
C MET A 821 -48.33 19.57 3.41
N LYS A 822 -49.54 19.65 3.98
CA LYS A 822 -50.78 19.94 3.24
C LYS A 822 -50.95 21.43 2.93
N ASP A 823 -50.79 22.29 3.93
CA ASP A 823 -51.20 23.70 3.87
C ASP A 823 -50.08 24.63 3.36
N ILE A 824 -48.80 24.23 3.49
CA ILE A 824 -47.63 25.05 3.13
C ILE A 824 -46.80 24.38 2.01
N HIS A 825 -46.28 23.17 2.25
CA HIS A 825 -45.31 22.52 1.34
C HIS A 825 -45.92 22.19 -0.03
N GLY A 826 -47.09 21.53 -0.05
CA GLY A 826 -47.78 21.15 -1.29
C GLY A 826 -48.18 22.33 -2.19
N PRO A 827 -48.77 23.42 -1.66
CA PRO A 827 -49.07 24.61 -2.45
C PRO A 827 -47.84 25.31 -3.04
N ILE A 828 -46.73 25.40 -2.29
CA ILE A 828 -45.49 26.05 -2.75
C ILE A 828 -44.91 25.31 -3.96
N LEU A 829 -44.85 23.98 -3.91
CA LEU A 829 -44.40 23.12 -5.02
C LEU A 829 -45.32 23.22 -6.26
N GLY A 830 -46.59 23.61 -6.07
CA GLY A 830 -47.54 23.81 -7.15
C GLY A 830 -47.24 25.03 -8.04
N TYR A 831 -46.51 26.04 -7.54
CA TYR A 831 -46.23 27.25 -8.29
C TYR A 831 -45.29 26.98 -9.48
N ARG A 832 -45.74 27.31 -10.70
CA ARG A 832 -44.97 27.16 -11.94
C ARG A 832 -43.53 27.69 -11.90
N PRO A 833 -43.22 28.90 -11.38
CA PRO A 833 -41.84 29.37 -11.29
C PRO A 833 -40.98 28.50 -10.37
N VAL A 834 -41.55 28.01 -9.26
CA VAL A 834 -40.85 27.11 -8.34
C VAL A 834 -40.51 25.79 -9.03
N LYS A 835 -41.43 25.22 -9.82
CA LYS A 835 -41.18 23.99 -10.59
C LYS A 835 -39.96 24.10 -11.51
N PHE A 836 -39.87 25.17 -12.29
CA PHE A 836 -38.74 25.39 -13.20
C PHE A 836 -37.42 25.61 -12.45
N ILE A 837 -37.42 26.37 -11.35
CA ILE A 837 -36.23 26.62 -10.53
C ILE A 837 -35.73 25.31 -9.93
N VAL A 838 -36.62 24.51 -9.34
CA VAL A 838 -36.24 23.24 -8.71
C VAL A 838 -35.66 22.27 -9.75
N ILE A 839 -36.32 22.06 -10.89
CA ILE A 839 -35.80 21.17 -11.95
C ILE A 839 -34.43 21.64 -12.43
N ALA A 840 -34.24 22.95 -12.64
CA ALA A 840 -32.96 23.50 -13.05
C ALA A 840 -31.85 23.25 -12.01
N VAL A 841 -32.14 23.47 -10.72
CA VAL A 841 -31.18 23.26 -9.62
C VAL A 841 -30.78 21.80 -9.51
N PHE A 842 -31.73 20.86 -9.52
CA PHE A 842 -31.44 19.43 -9.37
C PHE A 842 -30.71 18.83 -10.58
N VAL A 843 -31.04 19.25 -11.81
CA VAL A 843 -30.29 18.85 -13.01
C VAL A 843 -28.88 19.46 -13.00
N GLY A 844 -28.74 20.71 -12.57
CA GLY A 844 -27.44 21.37 -12.40
C GLY A 844 -26.56 20.68 -11.35
N LEU A 845 -27.16 20.27 -10.23
CA LEU A 845 -26.51 19.47 -9.19
C LEU A 845 -26.00 18.15 -9.79
N ALA A 846 -26.84 17.41 -10.51
CA ALA A 846 -26.43 16.14 -11.14
C ALA A 846 -25.25 16.30 -12.10
N PHE A 847 -25.24 17.34 -12.95
CA PHE A 847 -24.10 17.59 -13.84
C PHE A 847 -22.82 18.02 -13.09
N ALA A 848 -22.95 18.83 -12.04
CA ALA A 848 -21.83 19.17 -11.17
C ALA A 848 -21.27 17.93 -10.47
N SER A 849 -22.14 17.04 -10.00
CA SER A 849 -21.78 15.77 -9.36
C SER A 849 -21.06 14.84 -10.33
N ILE A 850 -21.48 14.75 -11.60
CA ILE A 850 -20.77 13.98 -12.63
C ILE A 850 -19.36 14.55 -12.86
N ALA A 851 -19.22 15.87 -12.99
CA ALA A 851 -17.91 16.50 -13.15
C ALA A 851 -16.99 16.28 -11.93
N MET A 852 -17.54 16.33 -10.71
CA MET A 852 -16.76 16.07 -9.49
C MET A 852 -16.40 14.60 -9.32
N SER A 853 -17.23 13.68 -9.79
CA SER A 853 -17.00 12.23 -9.66
C SER A 853 -15.72 11.75 -10.36
N THR A 854 -15.23 12.46 -11.38
CA THR A 854 -13.96 12.12 -12.05
C THR A 854 -12.73 12.39 -11.19
N ARG A 855 -12.88 13.12 -10.07
CA ARG A 855 -11.81 13.39 -9.10
C ARG A 855 -11.72 12.35 -7.99
N LEU A 856 -12.62 11.37 -7.96
CA LEU A 856 -12.60 10.29 -6.97
C LEU A 856 -11.35 9.43 -7.15
N GLN A 857 -10.54 9.37 -6.10
CA GLN A 857 -9.34 8.52 -6.09
C GLN A 857 -9.69 7.13 -5.56
N PRO A 858 -9.20 6.05 -6.19
CA PRO A 858 -9.34 4.70 -5.65
C PRO A 858 -8.34 4.49 -4.50
N GLY A 859 -8.83 4.01 -3.36
CA GLY A 859 -7.98 3.80 -2.19
C GLY A 859 -8.74 3.62 -0.87
N LEU A 860 -8.03 3.08 0.11
CA LEU A 860 -8.34 3.11 1.54
C LEU A 860 -7.02 3.29 2.28
N GLU A 861 -6.76 4.49 2.80
CA GLU A 861 -5.54 4.77 3.54
C GLU A 861 -5.47 3.90 4.80
N GLN A 862 -4.34 3.25 5.03
CA GLN A 862 -4.14 2.35 6.17
C GLN A 862 -4.35 3.07 7.51
N LYS A 863 -3.98 4.35 7.58
CA LYS A 863 -4.17 5.23 8.75
C LYS A 863 -5.65 5.37 9.14
N ILE A 864 -6.56 5.41 8.17
CA ILE A 864 -8.01 5.58 8.41
C ILE A 864 -8.62 4.31 9.06
N VAL A 865 -8.01 3.14 8.83
CA VAL A 865 -8.47 1.86 9.40
C VAL A 865 -8.03 1.67 10.84
N LEU A 866 -7.15 2.53 11.36
CA LEU A 866 -6.65 2.41 12.72
C LEU A 866 -7.31 3.43 13.65
N PRO A 867 -7.42 3.13 14.96
CA PRO A 867 -7.86 4.10 15.94
C PRO A 867 -7.03 5.39 15.92
N ARG A 868 -7.67 6.53 16.18
CA ARG A 868 -7.01 7.85 16.24
C ARG A 868 -5.93 7.95 17.32
N ASP A 869 -6.07 7.18 18.38
CA ASP A 869 -5.14 7.10 19.51
C ASP A 869 -4.10 5.98 19.37
N SER A 870 -4.06 5.30 18.21
CA SER A 870 -3.12 4.21 17.96
C SER A 870 -1.69 4.71 17.79
N TYR A 871 -0.73 4.01 18.39
CA TYR A 871 0.71 4.26 18.22
C TYR A 871 1.19 4.05 16.78
N LEU A 872 0.43 3.27 15.98
CA LEU A 872 0.74 3.05 14.57
C LEU A 872 0.51 4.29 13.70
N GLN A 873 -0.30 5.26 14.15
CA GLN A 873 -0.50 6.52 13.41
C GLN A 873 0.83 7.26 13.25
N GLY A 874 1.54 7.49 14.36
CA GLY A 874 2.86 8.14 14.36
C GLY A 874 3.91 7.33 13.59
N TYR A 875 3.84 6.00 13.65
CA TYR A 875 4.72 5.13 12.86
C TYR A 875 4.56 5.33 11.35
N PHE A 876 3.34 5.39 10.83
CA PHE A 876 3.14 5.62 9.40
C PHE A 876 3.49 7.05 8.97
N ASP A 877 3.31 8.06 9.85
CA ASP A 877 3.76 9.43 9.59
C ASP A 877 5.29 9.52 9.49
N ASP A 878 5.99 8.86 10.42
CA ASP A 878 7.45 8.84 10.44
C ASP A 878 8.02 8.03 9.27
N LEU A 879 7.36 6.94 8.86
CA LEU A 879 7.76 6.17 7.68
C LEU A 879 7.68 7.02 6.40
N GLU A 880 6.57 7.74 6.20
CA GLU A 880 6.38 8.63 5.04
C GLU A 880 7.41 9.78 5.02
N LYS A 881 7.78 10.30 6.20
CA LYS A 881 8.70 11.43 6.33
C LYS A 881 10.16 11.03 6.19
N TYR A 882 10.57 9.94 6.85
CA TYR A 882 11.98 9.61 7.05
C TYR A 882 12.50 8.50 6.12
N MET A 883 11.68 7.51 5.73
CA MET A 883 12.15 6.39 4.90
C MET A 883 12.42 6.83 3.45
N LYS A 884 13.60 6.45 2.94
CA LYS A 884 14.05 6.73 1.56
C LYS A 884 14.19 5.47 0.71
N VAL A 885 13.82 4.31 1.23
CA VAL A 885 13.87 3.02 0.52
C VAL A 885 12.47 2.43 0.46
N GLY A 886 12.04 2.00 -0.73
CA GLY A 886 10.75 1.36 -0.94
C GLY A 886 10.76 -0.14 -0.59
N PRO A 887 9.59 -0.80 -0.59
CA PRO A 887 9.50 -2.24 -0.36
C PRO A 887 10.28 -3.07 -1.41
N PRO A 888 10.78 -4.27 -1.04
CA PRO A 888 11.42 -5.16 -2.01
C PRO A 888 10.41 -5.70 -3.03
N LEU A 889 10.89 -5.90 -4.26
CA LEU A 889 10.16 -6.44 -5.39
C LEU A 889 10.90 -7.67 -5.93
N TYR A 890 10.19 -8.76 -6.16
CA TYR A 890 10.73 -10.01 -6.67
C TYR A 890 10.12 -10.33 -8.03
N PHE A 891 10.95 -10.48 -9.06
CA PHE A 891 10.52 -11.06 -10.33
C PHE A 891 10.73 -12.57 -10.26
N VAL A 892 9.62 -13.32 -10.28
CA VAL A 892 9.64 -14.78 -10.13
C VAL A 892 9.45 -15.44 -11.48
N VAL A 893 10.34 -16.35 -11.83
CA VAL A 893 10.29 -17.16 -13.06
C VAL A 893 9.86 -18.58 -12.69
N LYS A 894 8.84 -19.11 -13.37
CA LYS A 894 8.30 -20.44 -13.11
C LYS A 894 8.81 -21.48 -14.11
N ASN A 895 9.10 -22.69 -13.60
CA ASN A 895 9.33 -23.91 -14.37
C ASN A 895 10.23 -23.73 -15.59
N PHE A 896 11.37 -23.05 -15.42
CA PHE A 896 12.26 -22.73 -16.52
C PHE A 896 13.51 -23.61 -16.51
N ASN A 897 13.96 -24.02 -17.70
CA ASN A 897 15.21 -24.75 -17.87
C ASN A 897 16.34 -23.78 -18.22
N TYR A 898 17.12 -23.44 -17.22
CA TYR A 898 18.28 -22.56 -17.32
C TYR A 898 19.48 -23.19 -18.06
N SER A 899 19.43 -24.51 -18.26
CA SER A 899 20.61 -25.34 -18.52
C SER A 899 20.55 -26.12 -19.85
N SER A 900 19.39 -26.17 -20.54
CA SER A 900 19.19 -26.98 -21.76
C SER A 900 19.89 -26.43 -23.01
N ALA A 901 20.08 -25.11 -23.11
CA ALA A 901 20.78 -24.46 -24.21
C ALA A 901 21.41 -23.15 -23.73
N SER A 902 22.54 -22.75 -24.32
CA SER A 902 23.16 -21.44 -24.06
C SER A 902 22.21 -20.28 -24.36
N GLU A 903 21.28 -20.46 -25.30
CA GLU A 903 20.26 -19.48 -25.65
C GLU A 903 19.29 -19.19 -24.50
N ASN A 904 18.86 -20.21 -23.74
CA ASN A 904 17.95 -20.04 -22.60
C ASN A 904 18.61 -19.26 -21.46
N THR A 905 19.89 -19.51 -21.18
CA THR A 905 20.66 -18.71 -20.22
C THR A 905 20.74 -17.25 -20.69
N ASN A 906 20.99 -17.03 -21.98
CA ASN A 906 21.14 -15.71 -22.60
C ASN A 906 19.83 -14.89 -22.65
N GLN A 907 18.66 -15.53 -22.56
CA GLN A 907 17.36 -14.85 -22.44
C GLN A 907 17.14 -14.22 -21.06
N ILE A 908 17.90 -14.61 -20.03
CA ILE A 908 17.72 -14.13 -18.65
C ILE A 908 18.91 -13.27 -18.21
N CYS A 909 20.15 -13.73 -18.43
CA CYS A 909 21.35 -13.14 -17.85
C CYS A 909 21.63 -11.69 -18.26
N SER A 910 22.43 -10.98 -17.47
CA SER A 910 22.91 -9.62 -17.74
C SER A 910 24.45 -9.53 -17.64
N ILE A 911 25.16 -10.42 -18.33
CA ILE A 911 26.62 -10.39 -18.50
C ILE A 911 26.99 -10.40 -19.99
N ASN A 912 28.28 -10.40 -20.32
CA ASN A 912 28.73 -10.48 -21.71
C ASN A 912 28.12 -11.70 -22.44
N GLN A 913 27.76 -11.51 -23.72
CA GLN A 913 27.12 -12.48 -24.62
C GLN A 913 25.66 -12.85 -24.28
N CYS A 914 25.02 -12.19 -23.31
CA CYS A 914 23.57 -12.30 -23.10
C CYS A 914 22.78 -11.49 -24.15
N ASN A 915 21.51 -11.82 -24.35
CA ASN A 915 20.67 -11.10 -25.29
C ASN A 915 20.40 -9.67 -24.82
N SER A 916 20.29 -8.72 -25.75
CA SER A 916 20.03 -7.32 -25.43
C SER A 916 18.63 -7.07 -24.84
N ASN A 917 17.68 -7.95 -25.15
CA ASN A 917 16.32 -7.98 -24.62
C ASN A 917 16.15 -9.03 -23.50
N SER A 918 17.23 -9.46 -22.85
CA SER A 918 17.13 -10.39 -21.73
C SER A 918 16.35 -9.80 -20.56
N LEU A 919 15.74 -10.65 -19.74
CA LEU A 919 14.93 -10.21 -18.60
C LEU A 919 15.67 -9.22 -17.69
N LEU A 920 16.92 -9.52 -17.33
CA LEU A 920 17.69 -8.67 -16.41
C LEU A 920 18.17 -7.37 -17.06
N ASN A 921 18.49 -7.37 -18.37
CA ASN A 921 18.80 -6.14 -19.10
C ASN A 921 17.57 -5.22 -19.21
N GLU A 922 16.38 -5.78 -19.41
CA GLU A 922 15.14 -4.99 -19.42
C GLU A 922 14.79 -4.43 -18.04
N ILE A 923 14.96 -5.21 -16.96
CA ILE A 923 14.78 -4.70 -15.58
C ILE A 923 15.79 -3.56 -15.30
N ALA A 924 17.05 -3.72 -15.70
CA ALA A 924 18.05 -2.67 -15.56
C ALA A 924 17.65 -1.41 -16.33
N ARG A 925 17.15 -1.55 -17.57
CA ARG A 925 16.67 -0.42 -18.38
C ARG A 925 15.50 0.30 -17.71
N GLN A 926 14.56 -0.43 -17.10
CA GLN A 926 13.44 0.17 -16.36
C GLN A 926 13.90 0.92 -15.11
N SER A 927 14.98 0.49 -14.45
CA SER A 927 15.52 1.18 -13.27
C SER A 927 16.14 2.55 -13.58
N LEU A 928 16.45 2.84 -14.85
CA LEU A 928 16.93 4.16 -15.29
C LEU A 928 15.82 5.23 -15.32
N SER A 929 14.55 4.83 -15.22
CA SER A 929 13.38 5.74 -15.21
C SER A 929 12.46 5.48 -14.00
N PRO A 930 12.98 5.64 -12.76
CA PRO A 930 12.32 5.22 -11.52
C PRO A 930 10.97 5.91 -11.27
N GLU A 931 10.78 7.13 -11.76
CA GLU A 931 9.52 7.90 -11.63
C GLU A 931 8.33 7.23 -12.32
N THR A 932 8.58 6.40 -13.33
CA THR A 932 7.53 5.74 -14.14
C THR A 932 7.47 4.24 -13.94
N SER A 933 8.63 3.59 -13.80
CA SER A 933 8.72 2.14 -13.58
C SER A 933 8.50 1.77 -12.11
N TYR A 934 8.70 2.72 -11.18
CA TYR A 934 8.77 2.48 -9.74
C TYR A 934 9.81 1.44 -9.34
N ILE A 935 10.85 1.20 -10.17
CA ILE A 935 11.99 0.31 -9.87
C ILE A 935 13.19 1.20 -9.57
N ALA A 936 13.76 1.07 -8.37
CA ALA A 936 14.82 1.96 -7.89
C ALA A 936 16.22 1.53 -8.32
N LYS A 937 16.46 0.22 -8.46
CA LYS A 937 17.77 -0.36 -8.77
C LYS A 937 17.62 -1.54 -9.75
N PRO A 938 18.68 -1.93 -10.48
CA PRO A 938 18.70 -3.21 -11.19
C PRO A 938 18.41 -4.38 -10.23
N ALA A 939 18.03 -5.54 -10.78
CA ALA A 939 17.76 -6.72 -9.95
C ALA A 939 19.05 -7.47 -9.59
N ALA A 940 19.17 -7.92 -8.34
CA ALA A 940 20.13 -8.91 -7.91
C ALA A 940 19.89 -10.23 -8.64
N SER A 941 20.96 -10.85 -9.15
CA SER A 941 20.89 -12.02 -10.02
C SER A 941 21.81 -13.12 -9.54
N TRP A 942 21.19 -14.18 -9.00
CA TRP A 942 21.89 -15.42 -8.65
C TRP A 942 22.54 -16.07 -9.88
N LEU A 943 21.92 -15.90 -11.06
CA LEU A 943 22.41 -16.49 -12.31
C LEU A 943 23.69 -15.79 -12.78
N ASP A 944 23.72 -14.46 -12.76
CA ASP A 944 24.91 -13.71 -13.17
C ASP A 944 26.06 -13.97 -12.18
N ASP A 945 25.79 -13.93 -10.88
CA ASP A 945 26.79 -14.22 -9.85
C ASP A 945 27.30 -15.68 -9.93
N PHE A 946 26.44 -16.65 -10.28
CA PHE A 946 26.84 -18.03 -10.51
C PHE A 946 27.74 -18.17 -11.76
N LEU A 947 27.41 -17.50 -12.86
CA LEU A 947 28.22 -17.51 -14.08
C LEU A 947 29.59 -16.84 -13.85
N ILE A 948 29.64 -15.75 -13.09
CA ILE A 948 30.89 -15.10 -12.68
C ILE A 948 31.71 -16.02 -11.77
N TRP A 949 31.07 -16.68 -10.79
CA TRP A 949 31.74 -17.60 -9.86
C TRP A 949 32.39 -18.80 -10.55
N MET A 950 31.78 -19.30 -11.64
CA MET A 950 32.34 -20.37 -12.47
C MET A 950 33.36 -19.90 -13.52
N SER A 951 33.47 -18.60 -13.75
CA SER A 951 34.29 -18.03 -14.83
C SER A 951 35.76 -18.40 -14.62
N PRO A 952 36.48 -18.91 -15.64
CA PRO A 952 37.90 -19.22 -15.52
C PRO A 952 38.78 -18.01 -15.17
N GLU A 953 38.31 -16.79 -15.47
CA GLU A 953 38.94 -15.53 -15.11
C GLU A 953 39.00 -15.33 -13.59
N ALA A 954 37.97 -15.76 -12.86
CA ALA A 954 37.87 -15.68 -11.40
C ALA A 954 38.45 -16.94 -10.74
N PHE A 955 39.75 -17.15 -10.88
CA PHE A 955 40.46 -18.36 -10.44
C PHE A 955 40.22 -18.70 -8.95
N GLY A 956 40.09 -17.68 -8.09
CA GLY A 956 39.87 -17.82 -6.66
C GLY A 956 38.50 -18.39 -6.25
N CYS A 957 37.53 -18.44 -7.17
CA CYS A 957 36.14 -18.79 -6.87
C CYS A 957 35.85 -20.30 -7.01
N CYS A 958 35.54 -20.79 -8.21
CA CYS A 958 35.24 -22.22 -8.40
C CYS A 958 36.53 -23.03 -8.52
N ARG A 959 36.89 -23.74 -7.44
CA ARG A 959 38.06 -24.62 -7.38
C ARG A 959 37.67 -26.06 -7.08
N LYS A 960 38.46 -26.99 -7.61
CA LYS A 960 38.34 -28.44 -7.34
C LYS A 960 39.69 -29.02 -6.95
N PHE A 961 39.65 -29.95 -6.00
CA PHE A 961 40.79 -30.81 -5.69
C PHE A 961 41.05 -31.77 -6.86
N VAL A 962 42.25 -32.37 -6.88
CA VAL A 962 42.62 -33.41 -7.86
C VAL A 962 41.64 -34.62 -7.84
N ASN A 963 41.00 -34.87 -6.69
CA ASN A 963 39.98 -35.92 -6.55
C ASN A 963 38.59 -35.55 -7.11
N GLY A 964 38.41 -34.33 -7.62
CA GLY A 964 37.16 -33.82 -8.19
C GLY A 964 36.20 -33.18 -7.18
N ASN A 965 36.50 -33.18 -5.88
CA ASN A 965 35.66 -32.55 -4.86
C ASN A 965 35.84 -31.03 -4.80
N TYR A 966 34.84 -30.31 -4.27
CA TYR A 966 34.90 -28.88 -4.05
C TYR A 966 36.08 -28.49 -3.16
N CYS A 967 36.90 -27.54 -3.63
CA CYS A 967 37.98 -26.94 -2.85
C CYS A 967 37.55 -25.53 -2.44
N PRO A 968 37.26 -25.28 -1.14
CA PRO A 968 36.86 -23.96 -0.67
C PRO A 968 38.03 -22.98 -0.77
N PRO A 969 37.80 -21.66 -0.78
CA PRO A 969 38.83 -20.62 -0.71
C PRO A 969 39.88 -20.83 0.38
N ASP A 970 41.07 -20.23 0.23
CA ASP A 970 42.22 -20.52 1.13
C ASP A 970 42.02 -19.95 2.54
N ASP A 971 41.11 -18.98 2.68
CA ASP A 971 40.65 -18.41 3.95
C ASP A 971 39.50 -19.21 4.62
N GLN A 972 39.16 -20.39 4.09
CA GLN A 972 38.09 -21.25 4.64
C GLN A 972 38.52 -22.70 4.92
N PRO A 973 38.00 -23.35 5.99
CA PRO A 973 38.34 -24.73 6.31
C PRO A 973 37.84 -25.71 5.23
N PRO A 974 38.61 -26.77 4.87
CA PRO A 974 39.82 -27.27 5.52
C PRO A 974 41.14 -26.61 5.04
N CYS A 975 41.09 -25.58 4.20
CA CYS A 975 42.28 -24.93 3.64
C CYS A 975 43.04 -24.05 4.63
N CYS A 976 42.39 -23.69 5.74
CA CYS A 976 42.96 -22.99 6.89
C CYS A 976 42.61 -23.68 8.22
N GLN A 977 43.41 -23.41 9.25
CA GLN A 977 43.12 -23.82 10.62
C GLN A 977 42.27 -22.74 11.31
N LEU A 978 41.15 -23.15 11.90
CA LEU A 978 40.29 -22.28 12.70
C LEU A 978 40.94 -21.99 14.06
N ASP A 979 41.21 -20.72 14.36
CA ASP A 979 41.57 -20.30 15.71
C ASP A 979 40.34 -20.37 16.63
N GLN A 980 40.45 -21.10 17.74
CA GLN A 980 39.33 -21.39 18.65
C GLN A 980 38.79 -20.15 19.39
N ASP A 981 39.61 -19.10 19.55
CA ASP A 981 39.26 -17.90 20.32
C ASP A 981 38.70 -16.75 19.45
N SER A 982 39.09 -16.65 18.18
CA SER A 982 38.69 -15.57 17.25
C SER A 982 37.77 -16.02 16.13
N GLY A 983 37.66 -17.34 15.89
CA GLY A 983 36.95 -17.88 14.72
C GLY A 983 37.60 -17.50 13.37
N SER A 984 38.78 -16.86 13.40
CA SER A 984 39.51 -16.44 12.20
C SER A 984 40.41 -17.56 11.70
N CYS A 985 40.54 -17.67 10.39
CA CYS A 985 41.43 -18.64 9.77
C CYS A 985 42.87 -18.12 9.70
N SER A 986 43.82 -18.85 10.30
CA SER A 986 45.25 -18.51 10.24
C SER A 986 45.91 -19.17 9.02
N SER A 987 46.58 -18.36 8.20
CA SER A 987 47.22 -18.76 6.93
C SER A 987 48.49 -19.58 7.16
N ASN A 988 48.33 -20.85 7.51
CA ASN A 988 49.30 -21.89 7.17
C ASN A 988 48.64 -22.80 6.12
N GLY A 989 48.79 -22.41 4.85
CA GLY A 989 48.08 -22.96 3.70
C GLY A 989 48.08 -24.49 3.63
N ALA A 990 46.88 -25.06 3.66
CA ALA A 990 46.68 -26.51 3.61
C ALA A 990 46.24 -27.03 2.22
N CYS A 991 45.88 -26.15 1.27
CA CYS A 991 45.28 -26.53 -0.03
C CYS A 991 46.17 -26.25 -1.26
N ASN A 992 47.40 -26.77 -1.29
CA ASN A 992 48.31 -26.59 -2.45
C ASN A 992 47.90 -27.39 -3.72
N ASN A 993 46.88 -28.24 -3.66
CA ASN A 993 46.47 -29.17 -4.73
C ASN A 993 45.09 -28.84 -5.32
N CYS A 994 44.79 -27.56 -5.54
CA CYS A 994 43.52 -27.12 -6.14
C CYS A 994 43.73 -26.53 -7.54
N THR A 995 42.76 -26.80 -8.42
CA THR A 995 42.73 -26.30 -9.82
C THR A 995 41.39 -25.62 -10.09
N THR A 996 41.30 -24.77 -11.10
CA THR A 996 40.01 -24.19 -11.50
C THR A 996 39.02 -25.29 -11.87
N CYS A 997 37.73 -25.03 -11.65
CA CYS A 997 36.68 -25.93 -12.08
C CYS A 997 36.72 -26.20 -13.59
N PHE A 998 36.95 -25.15 -14.39
CA PHE A 998 36.88 -25.17 -15.85
C PHE A 998 38.01 -24.36 -16.50
N LEU A 999 38.38 -24.77 -17.70
CA LEU A 999 39.16 -23.99 -18.65
C LEU A 999 38.25 -23.34 -19.70
N HIS A 1000 38.74 -22.33 -20.42
CA HIS A 1000 37.98 -21.70 -21.51
C HIS A 1000 37.53 -22.70 -22.59
N SER A 1001 38.33 -23.75 -22.85
CA SER A 1001 37.99 -24.83 -23.79
C SER A 1001 36.81 -25.70 -23.36
N ASP A 1002 36.51 -25.72 -22.05
CA ASP A 1002 35.49 -26.59 -21.47
C ASP A 1002 34.10 -25.94 -21.50
N LEU A 1003 34.03 -24.65 -21.83
CA LEU A 1003 32.81 -23.84 -21.88
C LEU A 1003 32.43 -23.57 -23.34
N HIS A 1004 31.18 -23.82 -23.70
CA HIS A 1004 30.69 -23.53 -25.05
C HIS A 1004 30.21 -22.08 -25.11
N ASN A 1005 30.92 -21.22 -25.86
CA ASN A 1005 30.68 -19.76 -25.89
C ASN A 1005 30.63 -19.14 -24.47
N GLY A 1006 31.54 -19.56 -23.58
CA GLY A 1006 31.58 -19.05 -22.20
C GLY A 1006 30.34 -19.41 -21.36
N ARG A 1007 29.62 -20.48 -21.72
CA ARG A 1007 28.49 -21.03 -20.94
C ARG A 1007 28.74 -22.49 -20.55
N PRO A 1008 28.30 -22.91 -19.35
CA PRO A 1008 28.37 -24.30 -18.93
C PRO A 1008 27.35 -25.15 -19.69
N SER A 1009 27.69 -26.42 -19.91
CA SER A 1009 26.74 -27.45 -20.34
C SER A 1009 25.73 -27.76 -19.23
N THR A 1010 24.62 -28.42 -19.59
CA THR A 1010 23.56 -28.80 -18.64
C THR A 1010 24.09 -29.60 -17.45
N THR A 1011 25.03 -30.52 -17.69
CA THR A 1011 25.61 -31.37 -16.64
C THR A 1011 26.52 -30.57 -15.71
N GLN A 1012 27.36 -29.68 -16.27
CA GLN A 1012 28.22 -28.78 -15.50
C GLN A 1012 27.39 -27.83 -14.63
N PHE A 1013 26.33 -27.25 -15.19
CA PHE A 1013 25.40 -26.37 -14.46
C PHE A 1013 24.79 -27.12 -13.26
N LYS A 1014 24.31 -28.35 -13.48
CA LYS A 1014 23.72 -29.21 -12.44
C LYS A 1014 24.66 -29.54 -11.30
N GLU A 1015 25.90 -29.89 -11.63
CA GLU A 1015 26.88 -30.31 -10.64
C GLU A 1015 27.38 -29.14 -9.78
N LYS A 1016 27.50 -27.94 -10.36
CA LYS A 1016 28.14 -26.79 -9.71
C LYS A 1016 27.18 -25.82 -9.03
N LEU A 1017 25.90 -25.79 -9.41
CA LEU A 1017 24.92 -24.91 -8.76
C LEU A 1017 24.80 -25.16 -7.24
N PRO A 1018 24.72 -26.42 -6.74
CA PRO A 1018 24.70 -26.66 -5.29
C PRO A 1018 25.97 -26.17 -4.58
N TRP A 1019 27.14 -26.31 -5.21
CA TRP A 1019 28.40 -25.81 -4.63
C TRP A 1019 28.37 -24.30 -4.48
N PHE A 1020 27.85 -23.57 -5.48
CA PHE A 1020 27.68 -22.13 -5.39
C PHE A 1020 26.72 -21.70 -4.27
N LEU A 1021 25.59 -22.41 -4.11
CA LEU A 1021 24.60 -22.08 -3.07
C LEU A 1021 25.10 -22.35 -1.65
N ASP A 1022 26.08 -23.25 -1.49
CA ASP A 1022 26.76 -23.51 -0.23
C ASP A 1022 28.07 -22.73 -0.05
N ALA A 1023 28.60 -22.11 -1.11
CA ALA A 1023 29.82 -21.30 -1.06
C ALA A 1023 29.60 -20.02 -0.23
N LEU A 1024 30.47 -19.82 0.76
CA LEU A 1024 30.53 -18.62 1.59
C LEU A 1024 31.39 -17.56 0.88
N PRO A 1025 30.99 -16.27 0.91
CA PRO A 1025 31.83 -15.19 0.41
C PRO A 1025 33.13 -15.11 1.21
N SER A 1026 34.23 -14.80 0.52
CA SER A 1026 35.59 -14.78 1.08
C SER A 1026 36.42 -13.65 0.47
N SER A 1027 37.58 -13.38 1.06
CA SER A 1027 38.52 -12.35 0.56
C SER A 1027 39.10 -12.71 -0.82
N ASP A 1028 39.28 -13.99 -1.10
CA ASP A 1028 39.75 -14.51 -2.39
C ASP A 1028 38.60 -14.63 -3.42
N CYS A 1029 37.36 -14.81 -2.95
CA CYS A 1029 36.18 -14.82 -3.81
C CYS A 1029 34.97 -14.14 -3.14
N SER A 1030 34.69 -12.91 -3.55
CA SER A 1030 33.56 -12.13 -3.02
C SER A 1030 32.18 -12.64 -3.46
N LYS A 1031 32.12 -13.56 -4.43
CA LYS A 1031 30.89 -14.16 -4.95
C LYS A 1031 30.59 -15.47 -4.24
N GLY A 1032 29.44 -15.54 -3.55
CA GLY A 1032 28.95 -16.77 -2.91
C GLY A 1032 27.42 -16.77 -2.86
N GLY A 1033 26.80 -17.94 -3.04
CA GLY A 1033 25.35 -18.07 -3.05
C GLY A 1033 24.73 -18.24 -1.66
N LYS A 1034 25.53 -18.62 -0.65
CA LYS A 1034 25.05 -18.84 0.72
C LYS A 1034 24.60 -17.52 1.35
N GLY A 1035 23.44 -17.54 2.02
CA GLY A 1035 22.84 -16.36 2.64
C GLY A 1035 22.13 -15.41 1.68
N ALA A 1036 22.69 -15.14 0.50
CA ALA A 1036 22.09 -14.23 -0.49
C ALA A 1036 21.02 -14.90 -1.38
N TYR A 1037 21.28 -16.11 -1.87
CA TYR A 1037 20.45 -16.78 -2.88
C TYR A 1037 19.91 -18.14 -2.46
N SER A 1038 20.32 -18.66 -1.30
CA SER A 1038 19.86 -19.95 -0.76
C SER A 1038 18.34 -20.11 -0.70
N THR A 1039 17.59 -19.03 -0.50
CA THR A 1039 16.11 -19.01 -0.44
C THR A 1039 15.45 -18.48 -1.72
N SER A 1040 16.23 -18.12 -2.74
CA SER A 1040 15.75 -17.56 -4.01
C SER A 1040 15.50 -18.62 -5.09
N LEU A 1041 15.79 -19.88 -4.80
CA LEU A 1041 15.71 -21.00 -5.73
C LEU A 1041 14.99 -22.18 -5.10
N ASP A 1042 14.05 -22.76 -5.85
CA ASP A 1042 13.47 -24.05 -5.55
C ASP A 1042 14.12 -25.15 -6.41
N LEU A 1043 14.95 -25.97 -5.76
CA LEU A 1043 15.62 -27.11 -6.37
C LEU A 1043 14.85 -28.43 -6.21
N SER A 1044 13.59 -28.39 -5.73
CA SER A 1044 12.75 -29.58 -5.70
C SER A 1044 12.51 -30.08 -7.14
N GLY A 1045 12.76 -31.37 -7.40
CA GLY A 1045 12.65 -31.92 -8.77
C GLY A 1045 13.77 -31.51 -9.75
N TYR A 1046 14.88 -30.95 -9.25
CA TYR A 1046 16.05 -30.55 -10.06
C TYR A 1046 16.72 -31.69 -10.84
N GLU A 1047 16.38 -32.96 -10.58
CA GLU A 1047 16.90 -34.12 -11.32
C GLU A 1047 16.69 -34.00 -12.84
N ASN A 1048 15.56 -33.41 -13.26
CA ASN A 1048 15.25 -33.18 -14.67
C ASN A 1048 15.97 -31.97 -15.28
N GLY A 1049 16.64 -31.11 -14.48
CA GLY A 1049 17.31 -29.88 -14.93
C GLY A 1049 16.43 -28.65 -15.09
N ASN A 1050 15.18 -28.75 -14.65
CA ASN A 1050 14.27 -27.63 -14.54
C ASN A 1050 14.32 -27.08 -13.12
N ILE A 1051 14.35 -25.76 -12.99
CA ILE A 1051 14.20 -25.07 -11.70
C ILE A 1051 12.72 -24.68 -11.61
N GLN A 1052 12.02 -25.14 -10.56
CA GLN A 1052 10.58 -24.92 -10.42
C GLN A 1052 10.24 -23.45 -10.18
N ALA A 1053 11.02 -22.79 -9.33
CA ALA A 1053 10.88 -21.37 -9.06
C ALA A 1053 12.26 -20.73 -8.88
N SER A 1054 12.45 -19.55 -9.49
CA SER A 1054 13.58 -18.68 -9.17
C SER A 1054 13.10 -17.25 -8.99
N ALA A 1055 13.75 -16.49 -8.12
CA ALA A 1055 13.42 -15.10 -7.85
C ALA A 1055 14.61 -14.16 -8.06
N PHE A 1056 14.34 -13.02 -8.70
CA PHE A 1056 15.27 -11.92 -8.89
C PHE A 1056 14.80 -10.71 -8.07
N ARG A 1057 15.58 -10.33 -7.06
CA ARG A 1057 15.21 -9.29 -6.09
C ARG A 1057 15.65 -7.90 -6.57
N THR A 1058 14.74 -6.94 -6.53
CA THR A 1058 15.01 -5.50 -6.65
C THR A 1058 14.21 -4.74 -5.57
N TYR A 1059 14.22 -3.41 -5.62
CA TYR A 1059 13.51 -2.53 -4.70
C TYR A 1059 12.62 -1.56 -5.47
N HIS A 1060 11.45 -1.28 -4.91
CA HIS A 1060 10.64 -0.16 -5.35
C HIS A 1060 11.27 1.18 -4.95
N THR A 1061 10.88 2.23 -5.67
CA THR A 1061 11.06 3.60 -5.18
C THR A 1061 10.25 3.82 -3.89
N PRO A 1062 10.56 4.84 -3.08
CA PRO A 1062 9.76 5.17 -1.90
C PRO A 1062 8.28 5.38 -2.27
N LEU A 1063 7.41 4.56 -1.68
CA LEU A 1063 5.96 4.59 -1.94
C LEU A 1063 5.28 5.31 -0.77
N ASN A 1064 5.02 6.60 -0.96
CA ASN A 1064 4.50 7.46 0.11
C ASN A 1064 2.98 7.56 0.08
N LYS A 1065 2.38 7.53 -1.11
CA LYS A 1065 0.93 7.63 -1.28
C LYS A 1065 0.34 6.29 -1.70
N GLN A 1066 -0.92 6.08 -1.34
CA GLN A 1066 -1.69 4.92 -1.80
C GLN A 1066 -1.72 4.78 -3.33
N THR A 1067 -1.79 5.90 -4.05
CA THR A 1067 -1.70 5.91 -5.51
C THR A 1067 -0.40 5.32 -6.02
N ASP A 1068 0.70 5.51 -5.30
CA ASP A 1068 2.03 5.01 -5.67
C ASP A 1068 2.07 3.48 -5.52
N TYR A 1069 1.44 2.92 -4.49
CA TYR A 1069 1.28 1.46 -4.34
C TYR A 1069 0.45 0.85 -5.48
N VAL A 1070 -0.63 1.51 -5.91
CA VAL A 1070 -1.46 1.00 -7.02
C VAL A 1070 -0.74 1.13 -8.36
N ASN A 1071 -0.06 2.26 -8.59
CA ASN A 1071 0.65 2.53 -9.85
C ASN A 1071 1.92 1.67 -9.98
N SER A 1072 2.68 1.46 -8.90
CA SER A 1072 3.84 0.56 -8.89
C SER A 1072 3.45 -0.89 -9.17
N LEU A 1073 2.36 -1.37 -8.56
CA LEU A 1073 1.79 -2.70 -8.87
C LEU A 1073 1.39 -2.80 -10.34
N ARG A 1074 0.72 -1.78 -10.89
CA ARG A 1074 0.32 -1.74 -12.30
C ARG A 1074 1.55 -1.78 -13.22
N ALA A 1075 2.53 -0.91 -12.98
CA ALA A 1075 3.75 -0.84 -13.76
C ALA A 1075 4.54 -2.17 -13.73
N ALA A 1076 4.70 -2.77 -12.55
CA ALA A 1076 5.39 -4.05 -12.41
C ALA A 1076 4.65 -5.20 -13.12
N ARG A 1077 3.31 -5.23 -13.04
CA ARG A 1077 2.48 -6.22 -13.74
C ARG A 1077 2.52 -6.07 -15.25
N ASP A 1078 2.32 -4.86 -15.75
CA ASP A 1078 2.35 -4.57 -17.18
C ASP A 1078 3.71 -4.98 -17.75
N PHE A 1079 4.80 -4.58 -17.09
CA PHE A 1079 6.17 -5.00 -17.43
C PHE A 1079 6.33 -6.52 -17.45
N SER A 1080 5.96 -7.22 -16.37
CA SER A 1080 6.10 -8.68 -16.28
C SER A 1080 5.27 -9.42 -17.34
N SER A 1081 4.05 -8.93 -17.64
CA SER A 1081 3.15 -9.53 -18.62
C SER A 1081 3.65 -9.37 -20.05
N GLN A 1082 4.32 -8.25 -20.33
CA GLN A 1082 4.98 -8.02 -21.61
C GLN A 1082 6.20 -8.91 -21.75
N MET A 1083 7.09 -8.94 -20.75
CA MET A 1083 8.27 -9.81 -20.75
C MET A 1083 7.90 -11.29 -20.84
N SER A 1084 6.82 -11.70 -20.17
CA SER A 1084 6.31 -13.06 -20.22
C SER A 1084 5.91 -13.47 -21.65
N LYS A 1085 5.29 -12.56 -22.43
CA LYS A 1085 4.94 -12.78 -23.84
C LYS A 1085 6.14 -12.73 -24.78
N ASP A 1086 7.01 -11.74 -24.60
CA ASP A 1086 8.15 -11.48 -25.49
C ASP A 1086 9.19 -12.60 -25.38
N LEU A 1087 9.41 -13.13 -24.17
CA LEU A 1087 10.39 -14.17 -23.90
C LEU A 1087 9.80 -15.60 -23.87
N GLN A 1088 8.47 -15.75 -24.00
CA GLN A 1088 7.76 -17.04 -23.89
C GLN A 1088 8.06 -17.76 -22.55
N MET A 1089 8.09 -17.00 -21.46
CA MET A 1089 8.36 -17.51 -20.11
C MET A 1089 7.26 -17.07 -19.13
N GLU A 1090 6.91 -17.89 -18.15
CA GLU A 1090 5.98 -17.49 -17.09
C GLU A 1090 6.69 -16.67 -16.02
N ILE A 1091 6.48 -15.35 -16.06
CA ILE A 1091 7.09 -14.37 -15.15
C ILE A 1091 5.99 -13.59 -14.45
N PHE A 1092 6.12 -13.40 -13.13
CA PHE A 1092 5.22 -12.54 -12.37
C PHE A 1092 5.96 -11.72 -11.31
N PRO A 1093 5.45 -10.53 -10.93
CA PRO A 1093 6.06 -9.67 -9.93
C PRO A 1093 5.40 -9.90 -8.56
N TYR A 1094 6.21 -10.14 -7.55
CA TYR A 1094 5.77 -10.32 -6.17
C TYR A 1094 6.34 -9.24 -5.25
N SER A 1095 5.46 -8.58 -4.49
CA SER A 1095 5.82 -7.78 -3.33
C SER A 1095 4.75 -7.97 -2.26
N VAL A 1096 5.11 -7.75 -1.00
CA VAL A 1096 4.26 -8.04 0.17
C VAL A 1096 2.90 -7.33 0.10
N PHE A 1097 2.88 -6.11 -0.43
CA PHE A 1097 1.66 -5.31 -0.49
C PHE A 1097 0.75 -5.65 -1.70
N HIS A 1098 1.25 -6.32 -2.75
CA HIS A 1098 0.50 -6.55 -4.00
C HIS A 1098 -0.89 -7.13 -3.74
N ILE A 1099 -0.98 -8.08 -2.79
CA ILE A 1099 -2.22 -8.78 -2.44
C ILE A 1099 -3.35 -7.84 -1.97
N PHE A 1100 -3.02 -6.76 -1.27
CA PHE A 1100 -4.01 -5.82 -0.76
C PHE A 1100 -4.42 -4.76 -1.79
N PHE A 1101 -3.51 -4.39 -2.70
CA PHE A 1101 -3.74 -3.27 -3.63
C PHE A 1101 -4.28 -3.70 -5.01
N GLU A 1102 -4.27 -5.00 -5.36
CA GLU A 1102 -4.83 -5.51 -6.62
C GLU A 1102 -6.30 -5.11 -6.83
N GLN A 1103 -7.09 -5.09 -5.74
CA GLN A 1103 -8.51 -4.74 -5.80
C GLN A 1103 -8.76 -3.36 -6.45
N TYR A 1104 -7.84 -2.42 -6.29
CA TYR A 1104 -7.98 -1.05 -6.80
C TYR A 1104 -7.74 -0.94 -8.31
N LEU A 1105 -7.15 -1.95 -8.95
CA LEU A 1105 -6.99 -1.97 -10.41
C LEU A 1105 -8.33 -2.13 -11.14
N SER A 1106 -9.31 -2.80 -10.52
CA SER A 1106 -10.63 -3.10 -11.12
C SER A 1106 -11.81 -2.51 -10.35
N VAL A 1107 -11.55 -1.66 -9.36
CA VAL A 1107 -12.56 -1.09 -8.45
C VAL A 1107 -13.64 -0.29 -9.20
N TRP A 1108 -13.24 0.53 -10.17
CA TRP A 1108 -14.18 1.33 -10.98
C TRP A 1108 -15.12 0.46 -11.81
N LYS A 1109 -14.58 -0.59 -12.46
CA LYS A 1109 -15.38 -1.54 -13.24
C LYS A 1109 -16.38 -2.26 -12.34
N THR A 1110 -15.95 -2.67 -11.16
CA THR A 1110 -16.80 -3.34 -10.16
C THR A 1110 -17.90 -2.42 -9.63
N ALA A 1111 -17.56 -1.17 -9.29
CA ALA A 1111 -18.51 -0.17 -8.81
C ALA A 1111 -19.63 0.10 -9.83
N ILE A 1112 -19.27 0.40 -11.09
CA ILE A 1112 -20.22 0.69 -12.15
C ILE A 1112 -21.11 -0.52 -12.42
N MET A 1113 -20.52 -1.73 -12.53
CA MET A 1113 -21.27 -2.96 -12.74
C MET A 1113 -22.32 -3.18 -11.64
N ASN A 1114 -21.94 -3.06 -10.37
CA ASN A 1114 -22.86 -3.25 -9.25
C ASN A 1114 -23.99 -2.21 -9.21
N ILE A 1115 -23.67 -0.94 -9.44
CA ILE A 1115 -24.66 0.14 -9.46
C ILE A 1115 -25.66 -0.10 -10.60
N CYS A 1116 -25.19 -0.42 -11.81
CA CYS A 1116 -26.06 -0.69 -12.95
C CYS A 1116 -26.95 -1.91 -12.75
N VAL A 1117 -26.41 -3.02 -12.24
CA VAL A 1117 -27.19 -4.24 -11.97
C VAL A 1117 -28.20 -4.00 -10.84
N CYS A 1118 -27.83 -3.25 -9.79
CA CYS A 1118 -28.74 -2.91 -8.69
C CYS A 1118 -29.90 -2.02 -9.17
N LEU A 1119 -29.61 -0.94 -9.90
CA LEU A 1119 -30.64 -0.08 -10.49
C LEU A 1119 -31.57 -0.86 -11.44
N GLY A 1120 -31.01 -1.77 -12.23
CA GLY A 1120 -31.78 -2.67 -13.09
C GLY A 1120 -32.70 -3.61 -12.30
N ALA A 1121 -32.21 -4.22 -11.22
CA ALA A 1121 -32.99 -5.09 -10.35
C ALA A 1121 -34.15 -4.33 -9.69
N VAL A 1122 -33.89 -3.16 -9.13
CA VAL A 1122 -34.92 -2.30 -8.51
C VAL A 1122 -35.95 -1.86 -9.55
N PHE A 1123 -35.53 -1.50 -10.77
CA PHE A 1123 -36.44 -1.15 -11.85
C PHE A 1123 -37.39 -2.30 -12.21
N VAL A 1124 -36.89 -3.54 -12.29
CA VAL A 1124 -37.71 -4.72 -12.57
C VAL A 1124 -38.77 -4.93 -11.48
N VAL A 1125 -38.38 -4.81 -10.20
CA VAL A 1125 -39.32 -4.97 -9.08
C VAL A 1125 -40.39 -3.88 -9.10
N CYS A 1126 -39.99 -2.62 -9.29
CA CYS A 1126 -40.91 -1.50 -9.42
C CYS A 1126 -41.87 -1.70 -10.60
N LEU A 1127 -41.37 -2.18 -11.75
CA LEU A 1127 -42.19 -2.43 -12.94
C LEU A 1127 -43.22 -3.54 -12.69
N VAL A 1128 -42.82 -4.64 -12.05
CA VAL A 1128 -43.72 -5.75 -11.75
C VAL A 1128 -44.82 -5.32 -10.78
N VAL A 1129 -44.45 -4.66 -9.68
CA VAL A 1129 -45.41 -4.32 -8.61
C VAL A 1129 -46.31 -3.15 -8.98
N THR A 1130 -45.76 -2.07 -9.57
CA THR A 1130 -46.56 -0.91 -9.98
C THR A 1130 -47.28 -1.11 -11.31
N SER A 1131 -46.84 -2.07 -12.13
CA SER A 1131 -47.33 -2.35 -13.49
C SER A 1131 -47.38 -1.12 -14.40
N SER A 1132 -46.55 -0.10 -14.12
CA SER A 1132 -46.47 1.15 -14.88
C SER A 1132 -45.02 1.43 -15.26
N LEU A 1133 -44.76 1.45 -16.57
CA LEU A 1133 -43.44 1.75 -17.12
C LEU A 1133 -42.98 3.18 -16.77
N TRP A 1134 -43.90 4.14 -16.84
CA TRP A 1134 -43.60 5.55 -16.55
C TRP A 1134 -43.27 5.80 -15.08
N ALA A 1135 -44.04 5.24 -14.15
CA ALA A 1135 -43.78 5.39 -12.72
C ALA A 1135 -42.43 4.76 -12.35
N SER A 1136 -42.14 3.57 -12.88
CA SER A 1136 -40.90 2.85 -12.64
C SER A 1136 -39.69 3.56 -13.26
N ALA A 1137 -39.84 4.15 -14.45
CA ALA A 1137 -38.79 4.93 -15.10
C ALA A 1137 -38.47 6.23 -14.35
N ILE A 1138 -39.48 6.93 -13.81
CA ILE A 1138 -39.27 8.14 -12.99
C ILE A 1138 -38.51 7.78 -11.71
N ILE A 1139 -38.92 6.72 -11.00
CA ILE A 1139 -38.20 6.23 -9.81
C ILE A 1139 -36.75 5.91 -10.18
N LEU A 1140 -36.50 5.20 -11.28
CA LEU A 1140 -35.15 4.86 -11.73
C LEU A 1140 -34.28 6.11 -11.99
N ILE A 1141 -34.83 7.13 -12.66
CA ILE A 1141 -34.10 8.39 -12.94
C ILE A 1141 -33.74 9.10 -11.62
N VAL A 1142 -34.70 9.20 -10.69
CA VAL A 1142 -34.46 9.84 -9.39
C VAL A 1142 -33.42 9.07 -8.58
N LEU A 1143 -33.49 7.73 -8.55
CA LEU A 1143 -32.49 6.89 -7.88
C LEU A 1143 -31.09 7.06 -8.51
N ALA A 1144 -31.00 7.11 -9.84
CA ALA A 1144 -29.74 7.36 -10.52
C ALA A 1144 -29.16 8.75 -10.17
N MET A 1145 -30.01 9.79 -10.10
CA MET A 1145 -29.57 11.13 -9.68
C MET A 1145 -29.07 11.13 -8.23
N ILE A 1146 -29.75 10.45 -7.30
CA ILE A 1146 -29.32 10.34 -5.90
C ILE A 1146 -27.93 9.71 -5.80
N VAL A 1147 -27.67 8.62 -6.54
CA VAL A 1147 -26.36 7.94 -6.53
C VAL A 1147 -25.27 8.84 -7.12
N LEU A 1148 -25.55 9.53 -8.23
CA LEU A 1148 -24.60 10.46 -8.84
C LEU A 1148 -24.27 11.62 -7.88
N ASP A 1149 -25.27 12.19 -7.23
CA ASP A 1149 -25.07 13.26 -6.24
C ASP A 1149 -24.28 12.78 -5.03
N LEU A 1150 -24.51 11.54 -4.58
CA LEU A 1150 -23.73 10.93 -3.51
C LEU A 1150 -22.25 10.76 -3.93
N MET A 1151 -21.97 10.30 -5.16
CA MET A 1151 -20.61 10.24 -5.70
C MET A 1151 -19.96 11.63 -5.81
N GLY A 1152 -20.72 12.65 -6.19
CA GLY A 1152 -20.26 14.04 -6.20
C GLY A 1152 -19.89 14.55 -4.81
N VAL A 1153 -20.71 14.28 -3.80
CA VAL A 1153 -20.43 14.64 -2.40
C VAL A 1153 -19.24 13.86 -1.86
N MET A 1154 -19.08 12.58 -2.19
CA MET A 1154 -17.89 11.80 -1.84
C MET A 1154 -16.62 12.47 -2.34
N ALA A 1155 -16.62 12.99 -3.57
CA ALA A 1155 -15.47 13.71 -4.13
C ALA A 1155 -15.17 15.02 -3.39
N VAL A 1156 -16.21 15.76 -2.98
CA VAL A 1156 -16.08 17.00 -2.21
C VAL A 1156 -15.55 16.76 -0.79
N LEU A 1157 -15.99 15.67 -0.15
CA LEU A 1157 -15.58 15.29 1.20
C LEU A 1157 -14.23 14.55 1.24
N GLY A 1158 -13.61 14.29 0.09
CA GLY A 1158 -12.35 13.55 0.00
C GLY A 1158 -12.49 12.06 0.33
N ILE A 1159 -13.68 11.47 0.19
CA ILE A 1159 -13.93 10.06 0.47
C ILE A 1159 -13.48 9.23 -0.73
N GLN A 1160 -12.55 8.30 -0.50
CA GLN A 1160 -11.96 7.47 -1.54
C GLN A 1160 -12.88 6.33 -1.99
N LEU A 1161 -12.68 5.86 -3.22
CA LEU A 1161 -13.42 4.72 -3.78
C LEU A 1161 -12.75 3.40 -3.41
N ASN A 1162 -13.44 2.58 -2.64
CA ASN A 1162 -13.01 1.26 -2.18
C ASN A 1162 -14.20 0.31 -1.99
N ALA A 1163 -13.92 -0.90 -1.51
CA ALA A 1163 -14.91 -1.92 -1.22
C ALA A 1163 -16.08 -1.42 -0.34
N ILE A 1164 -15.76 -0.70 0.74
CA ILE A 1164 -16.73 -0.22 1.73
C ILE A 1164 -17.60 0.85 1.10
N SER A 1165 -17.00 1.82 0.41
CA SER A 1165 -17.78 2.86 -0.26
C SER A 1165 -18.63 2.32 -1.43
N ILE A 1166 -18.20 1.27 -2.13
CA ILE A 1166 -19.04 0.57 -3.13
C ILE A 1166 -20.27 -0.05 -2.47
N VAL A 1167 -20.12 -0.75 -1.35
CA VAL A 1167 -21.26 -1.32 -0.63
C VAL A 1167 -22.19 -0.21 -0.15
N ASN A 1168 -21.66 0.88 0.40
CA ASN A 1168 -22.46 2.01 0.85
C ASN A 1168 -23.18 2.71 -0.32
N LEU A 1169 -22.56 2.78 -1.50
CA LEU A 1169 -23.21 3.29 -2.73
C LEU A 1169 -24.36 2.38 -3.18
N VAL A 1170 -24.21 1.06 -3.12
CA VAL A 1170 -25.29 0.11 -3.50
C VAL A 1170 -26.40 0.10 -2.46
N MET A 1171 -26.04 0.13 -1.18
CA MET A 1171 -26.97 0.27 -0.06
C MET A 1171 -27.77 1.57 -0.14
N SER A 1172 -27.14 2.66 -0.61
CA SER A 1172 -27.81 3.94 -0.79
C SER A 1172 -28.99 3.86 -1.76
N ILE A 1173 -28.90 3.01 -2.80
CA ILE A 1173 -30.01 2.74 -3.72
C ILE A 1173 -31.18 2.11 -2.97
N GLY A 1174 -30.93 1.10 -2.12
CA GLY A 1174 -31.95 0.43 -1.31
C GLY A 1174 -32.70 1.41 -0.40
N ILE A 1175 -31.95 2.19 0.40
CA ILE A 1175 -32.53 3.20 1.30
C ILE A 1175 -33.24 4.33 0.50
N ALA A 1176 -32.73 4.71 -0.67
CA ALA A 1176 -33.33 5.74 -1.51
C ALA A 1176 -34.70 5.32 -2.09
N VAL A 1177 -34.92 4.01 -2.29
CA VAL A 1177 -36.20 3.46 -2.77
C VAL A 1177 -37.34 3.78 -1.79
N GLU A 1178 -37.10 3.71 -0.49
CA GLU A 1178 -38.12 4.00 0.53
C GLU A 1178 -38.66 5.44 0.41
N PHE A 1179 -37.79 6.42 0.18
CA PHE A 1179 -38.20 7.82 -0.03
C PHE A 1179 -39.08 7.99 -1.27
N CYS A 1180 -38.85 7.19 -2.31
CA CYS A 1180 -39.51 7.35 -3.61
C CYS A 1180 -40.81 6.54 -3.71
N VAL A 1181 -40.76 5.25 -3.39
CA VAL A 1181 -41.85 4.30 -3.64
C VAL A 1181 -43.13 4.67 -2.87
N HIS A 1182 -43.03 5.08 -1.60
CA HIS A 1182 -44.21 5.43 -0.80
C HIS A 1182 -44.98 6.62 -1.38
N ILE A 1183 -44.26 7.64 -1.87
CA ILE A 1183 -44.84 8.84 -2.48
C ILE A 1183 -45.43 8.49 -3.85
N THR A 1184 -44.71 7.75 -4.68
CA THR A 1184 -45.19 7.33 -6.01
C THR A 1184 -46.42 6.43 -5.91
N HIS A 1185 -46.45 5.47 -4.98
CA HIS A 1185 -47.61 4.60 -4.76
C HIS A 1185 -48.85 5.40 -4.31
N ALA A 1186 -48.67 6.35 -3.36
CA ALA A 1186 -49.76 7.23 -2.94
C ALA A 1186 -50.27 8.13 -4.08
N PHE A 1187 -49.37 8.61 -4.95
CA PHE A 1187 -49.76 9.36 -6.15
C PHE A 1187 -50.56 8.48 -7.12
N MET A 1188 -50.15 7.23 -7.33
CA MET A 1188 -50.82 6.27 -8.22
C MET A 1188 -52.25 5.94 -7.78
N ILE A 1189 -52.51 5.86 -6.47
CA ILE A 1189 -53.84 5.61 -5.90
C ILE A 1189 -54.70 6.88 -5.83
N GLY A 1190 -54.08 8.07 -5.77
CA GLY A 1190 -54.78 9.35 -5.67
C GLY A 1190 -55.78 9.61 -6.80
N ILE A 1191 -56.88 10.30 -6.48
CA ILE A 1191 -57.98 10.56 -7.40
C ILE A 1191 -57.97 12.04 -7.82
N GLY A 1192 -58.20 12.31 -9.11
CA GLY A 1192 -58.31 13.67 -9.67
C GLY A 1192 -57.14 14.08 -10.58
N ASP A 1193 -57.01 15.39 -10.82
CA ASP A 1193 -55.94 15.96 -11.65
C ASP A 1193 -54.55 15.78 -11.05
N ARG A 1194 -53.50 15.85 -11.88
CA ARG A 1194 -52.10 15.65 -11.45
C ARG A 1194 -51.73 16.48 -10.22
N GLU A 1195 -52.10 17.76 -10.18
CA GLU A 1195 -51.79 18.64 -9.04
C GLU A 1195 -52.54 18.24 -7.76
N ASN A 1196 -53.78 17.78 -7.88
CA ASN A 1196 -54.57 17.30 -6.73
C ASN A 1196 -54.03 15.97 -6.22
N ARG A 1197 -53.62 15.06 -7.11
CA ARG A 1197 -52.98 13.79 -6.76
C ARG A 1197 -51.65 13.98 -6.04
N VAL A 1198 -50.81 14.92 -6.48
CA VAL A 1198 -49.56 15.28 -5.78
C VAL A 1198 -49.84 15.82 -4.37
N ARG A 1199 -50.79 16.76 -4.24
CA ARG A 1199 -51.17 17.30 -2.91
C ARG A 1199 -51.72 16.21 -1.99
N GLN A 1200 -52.53 15.29 -2.52
CA GLN A 1200 -53.07 14.17 -1.76
C GLN A 1200 -51.96 13.21 -1.32
N ALA A 1201 -51.03 12.85 -2.20
CA ALA A 1201 -49.89 11.99 -1.88
C ALA A 1201 -48.98 12.61 -0.80
N LEU A 1202 -48.68 13.90 -0.91
CA LEU A 1202 -47.82 14.62 0.04
C LEU A 1202 -48.50 14.81 1.41
N SER A 1203 -49.81 15.04 1.43
CA SER A 1203 -50.60 15.16 2.67
C SER A 1203 -50.77 13.83 3.40
N THR A 1204 -50.83 12.71 2.68
CA THR A 1204 -51.09 11.37 3.27
C THR A 1204 -49.81 10.67 3.66
N MET A 1205 -48.84 10.58 2.75
CA MET A 1205 -47.58 9.87 2.98
C MET A 1205 -46.41 10.80 3.30
N GLY A 1206 -46.37 12.04 2.81
CA GLY A 1206 -45.24 12.95 3.03
C GLY A 1206 -44.91 13.21 4.50
N ALA A 1207 -45.92 13.32 5.36
CA ALA A 1207 -45.70 13.47 6.81
C ALA A 1207 -45.15 12.19 7.47
N SER A 1208 -45.55 11.03 6.97
CA SER A 1208 -45.06 9.74 7.47
C SER A 1208 -43.65 9.44 6.96
N VAL A 1209 -43.32 9.81 5.73
CA VAL A 1209 -41.95 9.73 5.18
C VAL A 1209 -41.02 10.69 5.92
N PHE A 1210 -41.42 11.94 6.15
CA PHE A 1210 -40.57 12.90 6.87
C PHE A 1210 -40.31 12.48 8.33
N SER A 1211 -41.37 12.17 9.09
CA SER A 1211 -41.25 11.83 10.50
C SER A 1211 -40.76 10.40 10.73
N GLY A 1212 -41.12 9.48 9.84
CA GLY A 1212 -40.87 8.05 9.99
C GLY A 1212 -39.63 7.55 9.28
N ILE A 1213 -39.08 8.28 8.29
CA ILE A 1213 -37.89 7.87 7.52
C ILE A 1213 -36.76 8.90 7.65
N THR A 1214 -37.04 10.19 7.40
CA THR A 1214 -35.98 11.22 7.43
C THR A 1214 -35.44 11.45 8.84
N LEU A 1215 -36.33 11.69 9.81
CA LEU A 1215 -35.91 12.01 11.17
C LEU A 1215 -35.36 10.80 11.93
N THR A 1216 -35.92 9.61 11.73
CA THR A 1216 -35.41 8.34 12.31
C THR A 1216 -33.96 8.12 11.89
N LYS A 1217 -33.68 8.16 10.58
CA LYS A 1217 -32.33 7.99 10.04
C LYS A 1217 -31.38 9.10 10.46
N LEU A 1218 -31.83 10.36 10.49
CA LEU A 1218 -31.00 11.48 10.92
C LEU A 1218 -30.53 11.32 12.38
N VAL A 1219 -31.45 10.94 13.29
CA VAL A 1219 -31.11 10.71 14.70
C VAL A 1219 -30.13 9.54 14.84
N GLY A 1220 -30.37 8.43 14.15
CA GLY A 1220 -29.47 7.27 14.18
C GLY A 1220 -28.07 7.59 13.66
N VAL A 1221 -27.98 8.30 12.52
CA VAL A 1221 -26.69 8.67 11.91
C VAL A 1221 -25.92 9.66 12.78
N ILE A 1222 -26.56 10.63 13.42
CA ILE A 1222 -25.86 11.61 14.29
C ILE A 1222 -25.08 10.93 15.40
N VAL A 1223 -25.56 9.80 15.95
CA VAL A 1223 -24.84 9.08 17.01
C VAL A 1223 -23.51 8.52 16.49
N LEU A 1224 -23.43 8.12 15.22
CA LEU A 1224 -22.19 7.60 14.61
C LEU A 1224 -21.07 8.65 14.56
N ARG A 1225 -21.37 9.95 14.66
CA ARG A 1225 -20.35 11.00 14.76
C ARG A 1225 -19.42 10.83 15.96
N PHE A 1226 -19.91 10.18 17.02
CA PHE A 1226 -19.20 9.94 18.27
C PHE A 1226 -18.47 8.58 18.30
N ALA A 1227 -18.46 7.83 17.18
CA ALA A 1227 -17.62 6.64 17.05
C ALA A 1227 -16.13 7.02 17.17
N LYS A 1228 -15.32 6.13 17.76
CA LYS A 1228 -13.87 6.37 17.93
C LYS A 1228 -13.10 6.07 16.65
N SER A 1229 -13.61 5.15 15.84
CA SER A 1229 -13.06 4.77 14.54
C SER A 1229 -13.20 5.87 13.48
N GLU A 1230 -12.10 6.13 12.78
CA GLU A 1230 -12.06 6.97 11.58
C GLU A 1230 -12.87 6.37 10.42
N VAL A 1231 -12.83 5.04 10.23
CA VAL A 1231 -13.62 4.36 9.18
C VAL A 1231 -15.11 4.63 9.37
N PHE A 1232 -15.61 4.52 10.61
CA PHE A 1232 -17.01 4.80 10.90
C PHE A 1232 -17.39 6.27 10.69
N VAL A 1233 -16.52 7.19 11.09
CA VAL A 1233 -16.79 8.63 10.92
C VAL A 1233 -16.78 9.02 9.44
N VAL A 1234 -15.81 8.56 8.65
CA VAL A 1234 -15.63 8.96 7.25
C VAL A 1234 -16.58 8.18 6.32
N TYR A 1235 -16.56 6.84 6.36
CA TYR A 1235 -17.29 6.03 5.38
C TYR A 1235 -18.74 5.76 5.74
N TYR A 1236 -19.12 5.78 7.01
CA TYR A 1236 -20.51 5.53 7.42
C TYR A 1236 -21.23 6.82 7.81
N PHE A 1237 -20.73 7.59 8.78
CA PHE A 1237 -21.40 8.82 9.23
C PHE A 1237 -21.52 9.87 8.11
N GLN A 1238 -20.42 10.26 7.47
CA GLN A 1238 -20.49 11.31 6.42
C GLN A 1238 -21.30 10.85 5.20
N MET A 1239 -21.10 9.62 4.73
CA MET A 1239 -21.84 9.09 3.57
C MET A 1239 -23.34 8.92 3.88
N TYR A 1240 -23.71 8.38 5.05
CA TYR A 1240 -25.13 8.22 5.41
C TYR A 1240 -25.81 9.55 5.71
N LEU A 1241 -25.09 10.52 6.28
CA LEU A 1241 -25.64 11.87 6.45
C LEU A 1241 -25.93 12.50 5.09
N ALA A 1242 -25.01 12.40 4.14
CA ALA A 1242 -25.21 12.86 2.76
C ALA A 1242 -26.39 12.14 2.10
N LEU A 1243 -26.46 10.81 2.22
CA LEU A 1243 -27.57 10.01 1.70
C LEU A 1243 -28.93 10.45 2.25
N VAL A 1244 -29.06 10.63 3.56
CA VAL A 1244 -30.34 11.00 4.19
C VAL A 1244 -30.80 12.38 3.73
N LEU A 1245 -29.87 13.33 3.61
CA LEU A 1245 -30.17 14.68 3.12
C LEU A 1245 -30.54 14.69 1.64
N ILE A 1246 -29.74 14.02 0.79
CA ILE A 1246 -29.99 13.92 -0.65
C ILE A 1246 -31.29 13.16 -0.91
N GLY A 1247 -31.52 12.04 -0.23
CA GLY A 1247 -32.75 11.24 -0.35
C GLY A 1247 -33.99 12.01 0.09
N PHE A 1248 -33.92 12.80 1.17
CA PHE A 1248 -34.99 13.70 1.59
C PHE A 1248 -35.30 14.77 0.52
N LEU A 1249 -34.27 15.43 0.00
CA LEU A 1249 -34.41 16.48 -1.02
C LEU A 1249 -35.01 15.91 -2.32
N HIS A 1250 -34.51 14.78 -2.81
CA HIS A 1250 -35.02 14.14 -4.01
C HIS A 1250 -36.44 13.57 -3.82
N GLY A 1251 -36.71 12.88 -2.72
CA GLY A 1251 -38.00 12.22 -2.48
C GLY A 1251 -39.17 13.16 -2.18
N LEU A 1252 -38.94 14.26 -1.45
CA LEU A 1252 -40.02 15.16 -1.02
C LEU A 1252 -40.08 16.51 -1.77
N ILE A 1253 -39.08 16.83 -2.60
CA ILE A 1253 -39.04 18.08 -3.39
C ILE A 1253 -38.99 17.78 -4.89
N PHE A 1254 -38.04 16.97 -5.36
CA PHE A 1254 -37.85 16.72 -6.80
C PHE A 1254 -38.87 15.73 -7.38
N LEU A 1255 -39.08 14.59 -6.72
CA LEU A 1255 -40.00 13.54 -7.17
C LEU A 1255 -41.46 14.02 -7.35
N PRO A 1256 -42.05 14.84 -6.46
CA PRO A 1256 -43.41 15.36 -6.67
C PRO A 1256 -43.59 16.26 -7.91
N LEU A 1257 -42.50 16.77 -8.48
CA LEU A 1257 -42.51 17.65 -9.66
C LEU A 1257 -42.36 16.91 -10.99
N CYS A 1258 -41.74 15.73 -10.94
CA CYS A 1258 -41.57 14.83 -12.08
C CYS A 1258 -42.90 14.15 -12.42
#